data_AF-A0A0W8CUR0-F1
#
_entry.id   AF-A0A0W8CUR0-F1
#
_cell.length_a   1.000
_cell.length_b   1.000
_cell.length_c   1.000
_cell.angle_alpha   90.00
_cell.angle_beta   90.00
_cell.angle_gamma   90.00
#
_symmetry.space_group_name_H-M   'P 1'
#
loop_
_entity.id
_entity.type
_entity.pdbx_description
1 polymer ?
#
loop_
_entity_poly.entity_id
_entity_poly.type
_entity_poly.pdbx_seq_one_letter_code
_entity_poly.pdbx_strand_id
1 'polypeptide(L)'
;MSFLLLWVLSLRVRRRFPKTVAELKLSDGWNAVVIILEGFYETNLAVDVQKVGSELNDTLTALLELVLGAVVQCEAKERFINDILAMEDAVQADLMAIIEKVMAQGVSIPNFAADDEEKRQKVSPGIGSPLLYLSRNATLDRVKRENGVLKEENIHLAQELEMATKKFGDIEREREQLLELMQGLKEQVDADALRRERAIHAQYNERVSTLQLELDSTKAELHKKEALASKVPALSDVVDLLRPLGEKMKKVDSTVAKYKAKIDELSGAKDMLRVRPLDAAYVAKAAAWQRKLKEAKETITVLEFRVVELETVLAREREEFRMARAELETIQGALQESKALIAELQECPGQQATDTAGSIHSVTTIATGISELNPELMQKLTRLKYENAELKKQVDSETAARIDSLVDEMGDLSRLKKSFEKKYFDTQQTLQSTQAELKQTKEHCASIVAELQAKIREFREQQSCLEENVSAQNLETKTVIAARDRLAAELSDSTQQNYQLEQEISRLHSEISELQVVSEALTRQNKLLSEQCASLSRAKEDTEANLARQIECTMMQFEDINAERIRFQEQKSHELEQLTSRIHDDKLKYDAERKRLETTLISATKDLERYQEQHSVSNADWSTREAELNNRIEELERLCNQSKQQEQALKSTIRSQLESNTCLVEKNKAMKADAVDKREKTTRLETTITRLESKVALLEKERGTLLPKMSGNGVRWTGYRPILLN
;
A
#
# COMPACT_ATOMS: atom_id res chain seq x y z
N MET A 1 -1.60 -0.58 -18.03
CA MET A 1 -1.20 0.85 -17.97
C MET A 1 -0.49 1.35 -19.22
N SER A 2 0.38 0.56 -19.86
CA SER A 2 1.31 1.01 -20.93
C SER A 2 0.71 1.86 -22.06
N PHE A 3 -0.52 1.56 -22.52
CA PHE A 3 -1.19 2.34 -23.57
C PHE A 3 -1.39 3.82 -23.22
N LEU A 4 -1.75 4.14 -21.97
CA LEU A 4 -1.93 5.54 -21.53
C LEU A 4 -0.59 6.28 -21.47
N LEU A 5 0.49 5.61 -21.04
CA LEU A 5 1.84 6.16 -21.02
C LEU A 5 2.35 6.43 -22.44
N LEU A 6 2.22 5.47 -23.37
CA LEU A 6 2.62 5.64 -24.78
C LEU A 6 1.81 6.73 -25.49
N TRP A 7 0.50 6.82 -25.23
CA TRP A 7 -0.33 7.88 -25.82
C TRP A 7 0.03 9.26 -25.27
N VAL A 8 0.28 9.39 -23.95
CA VAL A 8 0.75 10.64 -23.34
C VAL A 8 2.15 11.01 -23.82
N LEU A 9 3.06 10.05 -24.02
CA LEU A 9 4.38 10.28 -24.63
C LEU A 9 4.24 10.83 -26.06
N SER A 10 3.47 10.17 -26.92
CA SER A 10 3.22 10.64 -28.30
C SER A 10 2.59 12.03 -28.34
N LEU A 11 1.61 12.29 -27.46
CA LEU A 11 0.96 13.60 -27.35
C LEU A 11 1.89 14.69 -26.80
N ARG A 12 2.89 14.33 -25.97
CA ARG A 12 3.96 15.23 -25.49
C ARG A 12 5.04 15.47 -26.54
N VAL A 13 5.45 14.49 -27.35
CA VAL A 13 6.42 14.67 -28.45
C VAL A 13 5.90 15.69 -29.50
N ARG A 14 4.58 15.82 -29.66
CA ARG A 14 3.98 16.91 -30.47
C ARG A 14 4.16 18.33 -29.88
N ARG A 15 4.60 18.49 -28.63
CA ARG A 15 5.04 19.77 -28.05
C ARG A 15 6.57 19.88 -28.12
N ARG A 16 7.04 20.62 -29.14
CA ARG A 16 8.32 21.34 -29.26
C ARG A 16 9.46 20.92 -28.30
N PHE A 17 10.60 20.52 -28.88
CA PHE A 17 11.91 20.90 -28.33
C PHE A 17 11.93 22.43 -28.07
N PRO A 18 12.47 22.90 -26.93
CA PRO A 18 12.43 24.31 -26.55
C PRO A 18 13.13 25.20 -27.57
N LYS A 19 12.48 26.32 -27.93
CA LYS A 19 12.98 27.29 -28.93
C LYS A 19 14.04 28.25 -28.34
N THR A 20 15.08 27.72 -27.69
CA THR A 20 16.14 28.49 -27.00
C THR A 20 17.56 27.99 -27.29
N VAL A 21 17.78 27.32 -28.43
CA VAL A 21 19.12 26.98 -28.96
C VAL A 21 20.04 28.22 -29.14
N ALA A 22 19.48 29.44 -29.09
CA ALA A 22 20.23 30.69 -29.03
C ALA A 22 21.08 30.86 -27.75
N GLU A 23 20.70 30.24 -26.63
CA GLU A 23 21.37 30.39 -25.33
C GLU A 23 22.30 29.20 -24.98
N LEU A 24 22.10 28.04 -25.63
CA LEU A 24 22.87 26.80 -25.38
C LEU A 24 24.29 26.78 -25.99
N LYS A 25 24.84 27.93 -26.40
CA LYS A 25 26.19 28.06 -26.99
C LYS A 25 27.36 27.92 -26.00
N LEU A 26 27.11 27.35 -24.83
CA LEU A 26 28.04 27.26 -23.69
C LEU A 26 28.02 25.89 -22.99
N SER A 27 27.32 24.90 -23.54
CA SER A 27 27.22 23.55 -22.99
C SER A 27 27.67 22.50 -24.02
N ASP A 28 28.97 22.20 -24.03
CA ASP A 28 29.54 21.19 -24.93
C ASP A 28 29.10 19.76 -24.54
N GLY A 29 29.05 18.89 -25.55
CA GLY A 29 28.79 17.47 -25.41
C GLY A 29 27.43 17.08 -24.80
N TRP A 30 27.44 15.98 -24.05
CA TRP A 30 26.25 15.33 -23.47
C TRP A 30 25.40 16.23 -22.55
N ASN A 31 25.93 17.36 -22.04
CA ASN A 31 25.14 18.32 -21.24
C ASN A 31 23.92 18.84 -22.01
N ALA A 32 24.09 19.16 -23.30
CA ALA A 32 23.00 19.67 -24.12
C ALA A 32 21.88 18.63 -24.27
N VAL A 33 22.22 17.34 -24.39
CA VAL A 33 21.26 16.23 -24.49
C VAL A 33 20.45 16.09 -23.20
N VAL A 34 21.12 16.12 -22.04
CA VAL A 34 20.45 16.00 -20.73
C VAL A 34 19.52 17.19 -20.48
N ILE A 35 19.98 18.43 -20.67
CA ILE A 35 19.16 19.64 -20.48
C ILE A 35 17.91 19.63 -21.38
N ILE A 36 18.01 19.10 -22.61
CA ILE A 36 16.87 18.94 -23.51
C ILE A 36 15.88 17.88 -23.00
N LEU A 37 16.36 16.75 -22.46
CA LEU A 37 15.52 15.71 -21.87
C LEU A 37 14.82 16.21 -20.59
N GLU A 38 15.54 16.91 -19.71
CA GLU A 38 14.98 17.52 -18.50
C GLU A 38 13.87 18.52 -18.83
N GLY A 39 14.12 19.41 -19.80
CA GLY A 39 13.15 20.38 -20.29
C GLY A 39 11.96 19.77 -21.05
N PHE A 40 12.09 18.56 -21.60
CA PHE A 40 11.00 17.84 -22.26
C PHE A 40 10.11 17.05 -21.29
N TYR A 41 10.67 16.55 -20.19
CA TYR A 41 9.94 15.81 -19.16
C TYR A 41 9.45 16.66 -17.97
N GLU A 42 9.89 17.92 -17.87
CA GLU A 42 9.65 18.82 -16.73
C GLU A 42 10.23 18.26 -15.40
N THR A 43 11.37 17.58 -15.48
CA THR A 43 12.02 16.87 -14.36
C THR A 43 13.54 17.04 -14.37
N ASN A 44 14.16 17.36 -13.22
CA ASN A 44 15.61 17.23 -13.07
C ASN A 44 16.02 15.76 -13.12
N LEU A 45 16.75 15.38 -14.17
CA LEU A 45 17.42 14.10 -14.32
C LEU A 45 18.80 14.28 -13.69
N ALA A 46 18.93 13.94 -12.41
CA ALA A 46 20.15 14.09 -11.61
C ALA A 46 21.29 13.15 -12.07
N VAL A 47 21.78 13.38 -13.29
CA VAL A 47 22.73 12.57 -14.04
C VAL A 47 24.07 13.29 -14.05
N ASP A 48 25.09 12.61 -13.53
CA ASP A 48 26.47 13.11 -13.54
C ASP A 48 27.05 13.00 -14.96
N VAL A 49 26.97 14.10 -15.72
CA VAL A 49 27.38 14.15 -17.13
C VAL A 49 28.86 13.82 -17.33
N GLN A 50 29.72 13.98 -16.30
CA GLN A 50 31.13 13.55 -16.40
C GLN A 50 31.31 12.03 -16.41
N LYS A 51 30.29 11.24 -16.05
CA LYS A 51 30.28 9.77 -16.20
C LYS A 51 29.62 9.28 -17.50
N VAL A 52 28.72 10.08 -18.08
CA VAL A 52 27.99 9.72 -19.32
C VAL A 52 28.95 9.48 -20.48
N GLY A 53 30.05 10.25 -20.56
CA GLY A 53 31.10 10.07 -21.57
C GLY A 53 32.09 8.92 -21.33
N SER A 54 31.88 8.07 -20.31
CA SER A 54 32.72 6.87 -20.06
C SER A 54 31.92 5.57 -20.01
N GLU A 55 30.77 5.56 -19.32
CA GLU A 55 29.85 4.40 -19.30
C GLU A 55 28.40 4.91 -19.29
N LEU A 56 27.66 4.61 -20.36
CA LEU A 56 26.23 4.91 -20.47
C LEU A 56 25.42 3.99 -19.55
N ASN A 57 24.99 4.51 -18.39
CA ASN A 57 24.10 3.81 -17.47
C ASN A 57 22.88 3.22 -18.20
N ASP A 58 22.58 1.93 -18.01
CA ASP A 58 21.49 1.22 -18.70
C ASP A 58 20.14 1.96 -18.65
N THR A 59 19.83 2.60 -17.53
CA THR A 59 18.60 3.39 -17.35
C THR A 59 18.54 4.63 -18.26
N LEU A 60 19.69 5.29 -18.49
CA LEU A 60 19.80 6.43 -19.41
C LEU A 60 19.78 5.94 -20.87
N THR A 61 20.44 4.81 -21.16
CA THR A 61 20.40 4.15 -22.46
C THR A 61 18.97 3.79 -22.85
N ALA A 62 18.21 3.13 -21.96
CA ALA A 62 16.81 2.78 -22.20
C ALA A 62 15.88 4.02 -22.35
N LEU A 63 16.17 5.12 -21.64
CA LEU A 63 15.45 6.38 -21.81
C LEU A 63 15.75 7.03 -23.17
N LEU A 64 17.02 7.06 -23.58
CA LEU A 64 17.45 7.54 -24.89
C LEU A 64 16.85 6.69 -26.01
N GLU A 65 16.86 5.37 -25.89
CA GLU A 65 16.23 4.45 -26.85
C GLU A 65 14.73 4.72 -27.02
N LEU A 66 14.01 4.92 -25.91
CA LEU A 66 12.58 5.24 -25.92
C LEU A 66 12.29 6.61 -26.56
N VAL A 67 13.08 7.64 -26.22
CA VAL A 67 12.90 9.00 -26.75
C VAL A 67 13.29 9.07 -28.22
N LEU A 68 14.46 8.55 -28.60
CA LEU A 68 14.94 8.55 -29.98
C LEU A 68 14.05 7.69 -30.88
N GLY A 69 13.52 6.57 -30.38
CA GLY A 69 12.49 5.79 -31.09
C GLY A 69 11.24 6.61 -31.41
N ALA A 70 10.72 7.35 -30.43
CA ALA A 70 9.56 8.23 -30.64
C ALA A 70 9.86 9.44 -31.55
N VAL A 71 11.09 9.96 -31.52
CA VAL A 71 11.54 11.10 -32.35
C VAL A 71 11.79 10.68 -33.81
N VAL A 72 12.44 9.54 -34.06
CA VAL A 72 12.73 9.03 -35.41
C VAL A 72 11.44 8.65 -36.16
N GLN A 73 10.41 8.20 -35.43
CA GLN A 73 9.09 7.89 -35.97
C GLN A 73 8.18 9.12 -36.16
N CYS A 74 8.59 10.33 -35.79
CA CYS A 74 7.72 11.51 -35.85
C CYS A 74 7.66 12.18 -37.25
N GLU A 75 6.56 12.87 -37.52
CA GLU A 75 6.29 13.63 -38.76
C GLU A 75 7.33 14.74 -39.05
N ALA A 76 8.14 15.14 -38.06
CA ALA A 76 9.11 16.23 -38.15
C ALA A 76 10.59 15.77 -38.11
N LYS A 77 10.86 14.46 -38.29
CA LYS A 77 12.18 13.82 -38.16
C LYS A 77 13.35 14.55 -38.85
N GLU A 78 13.11 15.21 -39.98
CA GLU A 78 14.14 15.96 -40.72
C GLU A 78 14.78 17.07 -39.89
N ARG A 79 14.05 17.70 -38.94
CA ARG A 79 14.62 18.72 -38.07
C ARG A 79 15.53 18.11 -37.01
N PHE A 80 15.08 17.05 -36.35
CA PHE A 80 15.86 16.33 -35.34
C PHE A 80 17.14 15.73 -35.91
N ILE A 81 17.11 15.26 -37.18
CA ILE A 81 18.32 14.83 -37.89
C ILE A 81 19.29 16.00 -38.08
N ASN A 82 18.81 17.19 -38.50
CA ASN A 82 19.67 18.37 -38.62
C ASN A 82 20.20 18.88 -37.26
N ASP A 83 19.41 18.77 -36.19
CA ASP A 83 19.82 19.17 -34.84
C ASP A 83 20.91 18.21 -34.30
N ILE A 84 20.79 16.90 -34.54
CA ILE A 84 21.81 15.88 -34.19
C ILE A 84 23.09 16.05 -35.03
N LEU A 85 22.95 16.35 -36.34
CA LEU A 85 24.08 16.64 -37.24
C LEU A 85 24.77 17.99 -36.97
N ALA A 86 24.29 18.76 -35.98
CA ALA A 86 24.91 19.99 -35.50
C ALA A 86 25.59 19.83 -34.13
N MET A 87 25.67 18.60 -33.60
CA MET A 87 26.34 18.27 -32.35
C MET A 87 27.82 17.88 -32.57
N GLU A 88 28.54 17.63 -31.48
CA GLU A 88 29.93 17.14 -31.52
C GLU A 88 30.01 15.69 -32.02
N ASP A 89 31.00 15.38 -32.86
CA ASP A 89 31.15 14.09 -33.57
C ASP A 89 31.02 12.86 -32.66
N ALA A 90 31.53 12.92 -31.43
CA ALA A 90 31.43 11.81 -30.47
C ALA A 90 29.99 11.56 -30.02
N VAL A 91 29.27 12.61 -29.62
CA VAL A 91 27.85 12.52 -29.22
C VAL A 91 26.98 12.15 -30.43
N GLN A 92 27.32 12.66 -31.61
CA GLN A 92 26.65 12.27 -32.85
C GLN A 92 26.83 10.78 -33.15
N ALA A 93 28.03 10.22 -32.96
CA ALA A 93 28.29 8.80 -33.16
C ALA A 93 27.50 7.91 -32.19
N ASP A 94 27.49 8.26 -30.90
CA ASP A 94 26.74 7.50 -29.88
C ASP A 94 25.21 7.57 -30.10
N LEU A 95 24.67 8.77 -30.40
CA LEU A 95 23.25 8.94 -30.71
C LEU A 95 22.87 8.21 -32.00
N MET A 96 23.72 8.20 -33.03
CA MET A 96 23.51 7.42 -34.25
C MET A 96 23.54 5.91 -33.99
N ALA A 97 24.47 5.41 -33.16
CA ALA A 97 24.51 4.00 -32.78
C ALA A 97 23.25 3.57 -32.02
N ILE A 98 22.72 4.43 -31.14
CA ILE A 98 21.44 4.19 -30.44
C ILE A 98 20.26 4.23 -31.44
N ILE A 99 20.23 5.19 -32.37
CA ILE A 99 19.20 5.26 -33.43
C ILE A 99 19.23 4.01 -34.32
N GLU A 100 20.40 3.57 -34.76
CA GLU A 100 20.57 2.35 -35.56
C GLU A 100 20.12 1.11 -34.78
N LYS A 101 20.48 0.99 -33.49
CA LYS A 101 20.00 -0.08 -32.60
C LYS A 101 18.47 -0.08 -32.47
N VAL A 102 17.84 1.08 -32.24
CA VAL A 102 16.37 1.19 -32.11
C VAL A 102 15.65 0.89 -33.42
N MET A 103 16.20 1.33 -34.57
CA MET A 103 15.63 0.98 -35.88
C MET A 103 15.82 -0.50 -36.21
N ALA A 104 16.96 -1.11 -35.85
CA ALA A 104 17.21 -2.55 -36.04
C ALA A 104 16.35 -3.43 -35.11
N GLN A 105 16.00 -2.96 -33.92
CA GLN A 105 15.13 -3.65 -32.97
C GLN A 105 13.62 -3.53 -33.28
N GLY A 106 13.23 -2.64 -34.19
CA GLY A 106 11.88 -2.63 -34.78
C GLY A 106 10.74 -2.38 -33.79
N VAL A 107 10.76 -1.23 -33.09
CA VAL A 107 9.70 -0.81 -32.15
C VAL A 107 8.32 -0.81 -32.83
N SER A 108 7.57 -1.88 -32.56
CA SER A 108 6.34 -2.23 -33.27
C SER A 108 5.13 -1.49 -32.68
N ILE A 109 4.88 -0.27 -33.15
CA ILE A 109 3.59 0.41 -32.94
C ILE A 109 2.56 -0.22 -33.90
N PRO A 110 1.40 -0.71 -33.40
CA PRO A 110 0.33 -1.18 -34.28
C PRO A 110 -0.33 0.01 -34.98
N ASN A 111 -0.06 0.18 -36.28
CA ASN A 111 -0.75 1.15 -37.13
C ASN A 111 -2.26 0.88 -37.16
N PHE A 112 -3.06 1.85 -36.73
CA PHE A 112 -4.51 1.87 -36.89
C PHE A 112 -4.91 2.76 -38.08
N ALA A 113 -5.76 2.22 -38.96
CA ALA A 113 -6.11 2.72 -40.31
C ALA A 113 -4.89 2.76 -41.27
N ALA A 114 -4.85 2.03 -42.39
CA ALA A 114 -5.85 1.72 -43.43
C ALA A 114 -6.15 2.91 -44.36
N ASP A 115 -5.89 2.67 -45.65
CA ASP A 115 -6.22 3.42 -46.86
C ASP A 115 -6.23 4.96 -46.84
N ASP A 116 -5.31 5.54 -47.63
CA ASP A 116 -5.78 6.16 -48.88
C ASP A 116 -4.75 5.92 -50.01
N GLU A 117 -5.20 5.90 -51.26
CA GLU A 117 -4.38 5.58 -52.43
C GLU A 117 -4.06 6.83 -53.29
N GLU A 118 -3.45 6.60 -54.45
CA GLU A 118 -3.35 7.51 -55.61
C GLU A 118 -2.48 8.80 -55.57
N LYS A 119 -1.62 8.85 -56.60
CA LYS A 119 -1.25 10.05 -57.40
C LYS A 119 -0.53 11.22 -56.70
N ARG A 120 0.77 11.34 -57.01
CA ARG A 120 1.45 12.50 -57.69
C ARG A 120 2.98 12.27 -57.70
N GLN A 121 3.78 12.72 -58.67
CA GLN A 121 3.51 13.21 -60.04
C GLN A 121 4.76 12.94 -60.91
N LYS A 122 4.61 12.89 -62.25
CA LYS A 122 5.77 12.76 -63.17
C LYS A 122 6.65 14.02 -63.13
N VAL A 123 7.98 13.85 -63.19
CA VAL A 123 8.95 14.89 -63.56
C VAL A 123 9.81 14.39 -64.74
N SER A 124 10.26 15.32 -65.58
CA SER A 124 10.84 15.06 -66.92
C SER A 124 12.15 14.25 -66.90
N PRO A 125 12.40 13.36 -67.89
CA PRO A 125 13.72 12.79 -68.11
C PRO A 125 14.68 13.83 -68.68
N GLY A 126 15.84 14.01 -68.06
CA GLY A 126 16.89 14.94 -68.52
C GLY A 126 18.29 14.47 -68.13
N ILE A 127 19.07 14.09 -69.15
CA ILE A 127 20.56 14.03 -69.18
C ILE A 127 21.23 13.34 -67.97
N GLY A 128 21.54 12.04 -68.11
CA GLY A 128 22.37 11.29 -67.16
C GLY A 128 23.40 10.41 -67.88
N SER A 129 24.65 10.39 -67.38
CA SER A 129 25.78 9.68 -68.02
C SER A 129 25.63 8.15 -67.99
N PRO A 130 26.03 7.40 -69.04
CA PRO A 130 25.83 5.94 -69.13
C PRO A 130 26.39 5.13 -67.95
N LEU A 131 27.51 5.54 -67.35
CA LEU A 131 28.11 4.87 -66.19
C LEU A 131 27.22 4.93 -64.93
N LEU A 132 26.52 6.06 -64.72
CA LEU A 132 25.54 6.18 -63.63
C LEU A 132 24.33 5.26 -63.88
N TYR A 133 23.95 5.04 -65.14
CA TYR A 133 22.85 4.15 -65.49
C TYR A 133 23.19 2.69 -65.19
N LEU A 134 24.42 2.25 -65.48
CA LEU A 134 24.90 0.89 -65.13
C LEU A 134 24.97 0.68 -63.61
N SER A 135 25.54 1.63 -62.86
CA SER A 135 25.61 1.55 -61.39
C SER A 135 24.20 1.58 -60.74
N ARG A 136 23.32 2.45 -61.23
CA ARG A 136 21.91 2.53 -60.80
C ARG A 136 21.12 1.26 -61.12
N ASN A 137 21.38 0.61 -62.26
CA ASN A 137 20.74 -0.65 -62.59
C ASN A 137 21.25 -1.79 -61.68
N ALA A 138 22.55 -1.87 -61.42
CA ALA A 138 23.13 -2.89 -60.55
C ALA A 138 22.61 -2.78 -59.09
N THR A 139 22.48 -1.57 -58.55
CA THR A 139 21.86 -1.35 -57.23
C THR A 139 20.36 -1.62 -57.24
N LEU A 140 19.64 -1.21 -58.28
CA LEU A 140 18.21 -1.49 -58.44
C LEU A 140 17.92 -3.00 -58.57
N ASP A 141 18.77 -3.77 -59.25
CA ASP A 141 18.64 -5.22 -59.38
C ASP A 141 19.10 -5.97 -58.11
N ARG A 142 19.99 -5.38 -57.29
CA ARG A 142 20.24 -5.84 -55.91
C ARG A 142 18.98 -5.65 -55.05
N VAL A 143 18.42 -4.44 -55.03
CA VAL A 143 17.22 -4.11 -54.26
C VAL A 143 16.01 -4.95 -54.70
N LYS A 144 15.88 -5.29 -55.99
CA LYS A 144 14.87 -6.26 -56.46
C LYS A 144 15.05 -7.66 -55.85
N ARG A 145 16.28 -8.17 -55.75
CA ARG A 145 16.55 -9.49 -55.16
C ARG A 145 16.29 -9.49 -53.66
N GLU A 146 16.70 -8.44 -52.96
CA GLU A 146 16.41 -8.25 -51.53
C GLU A 146 14.90 -8.13 -51.28
N ASN A 147 14.15 -7.39 -52.12
CA ASN A 147 12.68 -7.37 -52.09
C ASN A 147 12.02 -8.70 -52.54
N GLY A 148 12.75 -9.59 -53.21
CA GLY A 148 12.30 -10.94 -53.53
C GLY A 148 12.35 -11.81 -52.28
N VAL A 149 13.54 -11.91 -51.67
CA VAL A 149 13.76 -12.64 -50.42
C VAL A 149 12.84 -12.15 -49.30
N LEU A 150 12.74 -10.83 -49.08
CA LEU A 150 11.84 -10.26 -48.07
C LEU A 150 10.35 -10.59 -48.32
N LYS A 151 9.93 -10.84 -49.57
CA LYS A 151 8.56 -11.30 -49.88
C LYS A 151 8.38 -12.78 -49.62
N GLU A 152 9.38 -13.60 -49.94
CA GLU A 152 9.39 -15.03 -49.65
C GLU A 152 9.40 -15.27 -48.12
N GLU A 153 10.20 -14.52 -47.38
CA GLU A 153 10.21 -14.49 -45.90
C GLU A 153 8.87 -14.00 -45.32
N ASN A 154 8.28 -12.94 -45.87
CA ASN A 154 6.96 -12.45 -45.42
C ASN A 154 5.85 -13.49 -45.65
N ILE A 155 5.88 -14.21 -46.79
CA ILE A 155 4.97 -15.31 -47.09
C ILE A 155 5.20 -16.49 -46.12
N HIS A 156 6.45 -16.82 -45.80
CA HIS A 156 6.79 -17.87 -44.82
C HIS A 156 6.25 -17.51 -43.42
N LEU A 157 6.54 -16.31 -42.94
CA LEU A 157 6.06 -15.81 -41.64
C LEU A 157 4.53 -15.74 -41.57
N ALA A 158 3.86 -15.41 -42.67
CA ALA A 158 2.40 -15.45 -42.75
C ALA A 158 1.84 -16.88 -42.65
N GLN A 159 2.50 -17.87 -43.27
CA GLN A 159 2.13 -19.29 -43.16
C GLN A 159 2.42 -19.84 -41.76
N GLU A 160 3.54 -19.47 -41.13
CA GLU A 160 3.86 -19.82 -39.74
C GLU A 160 2.85 -19.23 -38.76
N LEU A 161 2.45 -17.96 -38.96
CA LEU A 161 1.41 -17.30 -38.18
C LEU A 161 0.06 -18.02 -38.35
N GLU A 162 -0.34 -18.35 -39.58
CA GLU A 162 -1.59 -19.10 -39.84
C GLU A 162 -1.57 -20.49 -39.18
N MET A 163 -0.43 -21.20 -39.23
CA MET A 163 -0.26 -22.48 -38.53
C MET A 163 -0.30 -22.33 -37.01
N ALA A 164 0.27 -21.26 -36.45
CA ALA A 164 0.24 -20.97 -35.02
C ALA A 164 -1.19 -20.63 -34.56
N THR A 165 -1.92 -19.79 -35.32
CA THR A 165 -3.33 -19.46 -35.04
C THR A 165 -4.23 -20.69 -35.09
N LYS A 166 -4.04 -21.59 -36.07
CA LYS A 166 -4.79 -22.86 -36.13
C LYS A 166 -4.54 -23.73 -34.90
N LYS A 167 -3.27 -23.96 -34.54
CA LYS A 167 -2.89 -24.72 -33.33
C LYS A 167 -3.43 -24.10 -32.04
N PHE A 168 -3.45 -22.77 -31.94
CA PHE A 168 -4.06 -22.09 -30.80
C PHE A 168 -5.56 -22.38 -30.71
N GLY A 169 -6.28 -22.27 -31.83
CA GLY A 169 -7.70 -22.62 -31.91
C GLY A 169 -8.00 -24.12 -31.75
N ASP A 170 -7.03 -25.03 -31.96
CA ASP A 170 -7.13 -26.43 -31.56
C ASP A 170 -7.05 -26.58 -30.03
N ILE A 171 -6.04 -25.97 -29.40
CA ILE A 171 -5.84 -25.98 -27.94
C ILE A 171 -7.02 -25.34 -27.20
N GLU A 172 -7.61 -24.26 -27.75
CA GLU A 172 -8.82 -23.65 -27.18
C GLU A 172 -10.04 -24.61 -27.22
N ARG A 173 -10.19 -25.39 -28.30
CA ARG A 173 -11.25 -26.42 -28.39
C ARG A 173 -11.03 -27.60 -27.47
N GLU A 174 -9.79 -28.09 -27.34
CA GLU A 174 -9.45 -29.15 -26.38
C GLU A 174 -9.67 -28.68 -24.94
N ARG A 175 -9.34 -27.42 -24.63
CA ARG A 175 -9.61 -26.79 -23.34
C ARG A 175 -11.11 -26.70 -23.04
N GLU A 176 -11.93 -26.28 -24.01
CA GLU A 176 -13.38 -26.17 -23.82
C GLU A 176 -14.01 -27.55 -23.58
N GLN A 177 -13.63 -28.56 -24.36
CA GLN A 177 -14.08 -29.95 -24.16
C GLN A 177 -13.65 -30.51 -22.79
N LEU A 178 -12.46 -30.16 -22.31
CA LEU A 178 -12.00 -30.54 -20.97
C LEU A 178 -12.79 -29.83 -19.86
N LEU A 179 -13.21 -28.58 -20.07
CA LEU A 179 -14.07 -27.84 -19.14
C LEU A 179 -15.49 -28.43 -19.11
N GLU A 180 -16.09 -28.75 -20.27
CA GLU A 180 -17.38 -29.47 -20.34
C GLU A 180 -17.31 -30.83 -19.63
N LEU A 181 -16.24 -31.60 -19.85
CA LEU A 181 -16.03 -32.89 -19.18
C LEU A 181 -15.84 -32.73 -17.67
N MET A 182 -15.08 -31.73 -17.21
CA MET A 182 -14.92 -31.43 -15.79
C MET A 182 -16.24 -31.01 -15.13
N GLN A 183 -17.07 -30.23 -15.83
CA GLN A 183 -18.40 -29.86 -15.34
C GLN A 183 -19.31 -31.10 -15.24
N GLY A 184 -19.39 -31.93 -16.29
CA GLY A 184 -20.20 -33.14 -16.28
C GLY A 184 -19.78 -34.14 -15.20
N LEU A 185 -18.47 -34.33 -14.98
CA LEU A 185 -17.94 -35.15 -13.89
C LEU A 185 -18.28 -34.57 -12.51
N LYS A 186 -18.22 -33.24 -12.34
CA LYS A 186 -18.64 -32.59 -11.09
C LYS A 186 -20.13 -32.80 -10.82
N GLU A 187 -20.99 -32.54 -11.81
CA GLU A 187 -22.44 -32.74 -11.69
C GLU A 187 -22.79 -34.21 -11.39
N GLN A 188 -22.05 -35.16 -11.98
CA GLN A 188 -22.17 -36.58 -11.64
C GLN A 188 -21.77 -36.86 -10.18
N VAL A 189 -20.65 -36.32 -9.68
CA VAL A 189 -20.18 -36.49 -8.30
C VAL A 189 -21.15 -35.87 -7.29
N ASP A 190 -21.68 -34.68 -7.57
CA ASP A 190 -22.68 -34.00 -6.74
C ASP A 190 -23.99 -34.79 -6.69
N ALA A 191 -24.47 -35.31 -7.84
CA ALA A 191 -25.65 -36.17 -7.92
C ALA A 191 -25.45 -37.54 -7.23
N ASP A 192 -24.23 -38.08 -7.28
CA ASP A 192 -23.82 -39.29 -6.57
C ASP A 192 -23.80 -39.07 -5.05
N ALA A 193 -23.25 -37.94 -4.58
CA ALA A 193 -23.21 -37.57 -3.18
C ALA A 193 -24.62 -37.44 -2.61
N LEU A 194 -25.50 -36.68 -3.27
CA LEU A 194 -26.91 -36.53 -2.89
C LEU A 194 -27.67 -37.88 -2.90
N ARG A 195 -27.32 -38.83 -3.77
CA ARG A 195 -27.90 -40.19 -3.75
C ARG A 195 -27.41 -41.01 -2.56
N ARG A 196 -26.13 -40.95 -2.20
CA ARG A 196 -25.59 -41.61 -0.99
C ARG A 196 -26.20 -41.02 0.29
N GLU A 197 -26.26 -39.70 0.39
CA GLU A 197 -26.84 -38.96 1.51
C GLU A 197 -28.31 -39.36 1.76
N ARG A 198 -29.13 -39.39 0.70
CA ARG A 198 -30.53 -39.84 0.78
C ARG A 198 -30.67 -41.30 1.21
N ALA A 199 -29.80 -42.19 0.74
CA ALA A 199 -29.81 -43.59 1.13
C ALA A 199 -29.44 -43.76 2.62
N ILE A 200 -28.45 -43.02 3.10
CA ILE A 200 -28.03 -43.00 4.52
C ILE A 200 -29.16 -42.45 5.41
N HIS A 201 -29.82 -41.35 5.00
CA HIS A 201 -30.98 -40.83 5.72
C HIS A 201 -32.16 -41.80 5.73
N ALA A 202 -32.42 -42.53 4.64
CA ALA A 202 -33.45 -43.56 4.61
C ALA A 202 -33.17 -44.68 5.64
N GLN A 203 -31.93 -45.19 5.70
CA GLN A 203 -31.50 -46.20 6.67
C GLN A 203 -31.62 -45.72 8.12
N TYR A 204 -31.21 -44.47 8.40
CA TYR A 204 -31.39 -43.90 9.74
C TYR A 204 -32.87 -43.72 10.11
N ASN A 205 -33.71 -43.25 9.19
CA ASN A 205 -35.15 -43.12 9.43
C ASN A 205 -35.81 -44.49 9.66
N GLU A 206 -35.43 -45.52 8.91
CA GLU A 206 -35.88 -46.90 9.13
C GLU A 206 -35.44 -47.43 10.50
N ARG A 207 -34.18 -47.21 10.91
CA ARG A 207 -33.71 -47.65 12.24
C ARG A 207 -34.38 -46.88 13.37
N VAL A 208 -34.65 -45.58 13.21
CA VAL A 208 -35.42 -44.77 14.18
C VAL A 208 -36.86 -45.28 14.27
N SER A 209 -37.53 -45.55 13.15
CA SER A 209 -38.87 -46.14 13.13
C SER A 209 -38.91 -47.52 13.80
N THR A 210 -37.87 -48.34 13.59
CA THR A 210 -37.73 -49.65 14.23
C THR A 210 -37.55 -49.51 15.75
N LEU A 211 -36.63 -48.64 16.20
CA LEU A 211 -36.40 -48.36 17.62
C LEU A 211 -37.63 -47.77 18.32
N GLN A 212 -38.42 -46.94 17.63
CA GLN A 212 -39.68 -46.42 18.16
C GLN A 212 -40.71 -47.55 18.36
N LEU A 213 -40.80 -48.50 17.43
CA LEU A 213 -41.70 -49.65 17.54
C LEU A 213 -41.23 -50.65 18.61
N GLU A 214 -39.93 -50.88 18.76
CA GLU A 214 -39.32 -51.61 19.89
C GLU A 214 -39.66 -50.93 21.24
N LEU A 215 -39.55 -49.60 21.31
CA LEU A 215 -39.86 -48.79 22.49
C LEU A 215 -41.35 -48.83 22.86
N ASP A 216 -42.26 -48.73 21.89
CA ASP A 216 -43.70 -48.76 22.17
C ASP A 216 -44.20 -50.18 22.47
N SER A 217 -43.57 -51.21 21.90
CA SER A 217 -43.77 -52.61 22.31
C SER A 217 -43.34 -52.84 23.76
N THR A 218 -42.14 -52.39 24.15
CA THR A 218 -41.63 -52.55 25.52
C THR A 218 -42.41 -51.73 26.56
N LYS A 219 -42.93 -50.54 26.22
CA LYS A 219 -43.94 -49.84 27.04
C LYS A 219 -45.22 -50.65 27.21
N ALA A 220 -45.73 -51.26 26.14
CA ALA A 220 -46.92 -52.10 26.21
C ALA A 220 -46.69 -53.39 27.03
N GLU A 221 -45.46 -53.92 27.07
CA GLU A 221 -45.08 -54.97 28.00
C GLU A 221 -44.97 -54.47 29.45
N LEU A 222 -44.34 -53.31 29.67
CA LEU A 222 -44.24 -52.69 31.00
C LEU A 222 -45.64 -52.49 31.62
N HIS A 223 -46.59 -51.92 30.88
CA HIS A 223 -47.97 -51.76 31.36
C HIS A 223 -48.68 -53.09 31.65
N LYS A 224 -48.39 -54.18 30.90
CA LYS A 224 -48.87 -55.53 31.24
C LYS A 224 -48.24 -56.03 32.55
N LYS A 225 -46.95 -55.75 32.80
CA LYS A 225 -46.26 -56.11 34.06
C LYS A 225 -46.76 -55.29 35.24
N GLU A 226 -47.00 -53.99 35.09
CA GLU A 226 -47.63 -53.12 36.09
C GLU A 226 -49.05 -53.61 36.45
N ALA A 227 -49.86 -53.95 35.45
CA ALA A 227 -51.21 -54.51 35.62
C ALA A 227 -51.24 -55.94 36.18
N LEU A 228 -50.09 -56.63 36.22
CA LEU A 228 -49.90 -57.88 36.97
C LEU A 228 -49.39 -57.59 38.39
N ALA A 229 -48.44 -56.67 38.55
CA ALA A 229 -47.89 -56.26 39.83
C ALA A 229 -48.98 -55.70 40.76
N SER A 230 -49.95 -54.93 40.25
CA SER A 230 -51.10 -54.45 41.03
C SER A 230 -52.03 -55.57 41.53
N LYS A 231 -51.98 -56.77 40.93
CA LYS A 231 -52.75 -57.95 41.35
C LYS A 231 -51.99 -58.83 42.35
N VAL A 232 -50.67 -58.68 42.45
CA VAL A 232 -49.84 -59.48 43.38
C VAL A 232 -50.19 -59.20 44.85
N PRO A 233 -50.38 -57.96 45.33
CA PRO A 233 -50.84 -57.70 46.70
C PRO A 233 -52.17 -58.40 47.01
N ALA A 234 -53.19 -58.23 46.18
CA ALA A 234 -54.50 -58.86 46.40
C ALA A 234 -54.45 -60.41 46.42
N LEU A 235 -53.53 -61.01 45.65
CA LEU A 235 -53.28 -62.45 45.71
C LEU A 235 -52.46 -62.85 46.94
N SER A 236 -51.52 -62.01 47.40
CA SER A 236 -50.82 -62.21 48.69
C SER A 236 -51.81 -62.16 49.83
N ASP A 237 -52.66 -61.13 49.91
CA ASP A 237 -53.69 -60.97 50.95
C ASP A 237 -54.58 -62.22 51.04
N VAL A 238 -54.98 -62.81 49.90
CA VAL A 238 -55.72 -64.08 49.85
C VAL A 238 -54.88 -65.25 50.38
N VAL A 239 -53.60 -65.37 50.02
CA VAL A 239 -52.69 -66.40 50.56
C VAL A 239 -52.43 -66.20 52.06
N ASP A 240 -52.31 -64.96 52.52
CA ASP A 240 -52.10 -64.57 53.91
C ASP A 240 -53.35 -64.84 54.77
N LEU A 241 -54.55 -64.62 54.23
CA LEU A 241 -55.84 -65.04 54.83
C LEU A 241 -56.00 -66.57 54.86
N LEU A 242 -55.54 -67.27 53.82
CA LEU A 242 -55.57 -68.73 53.74
C LEU A 242 -54.52 -69.39 54.63
N ARG A 243 -53.39 -68.74 54.97
CA ARG A 243 -52.32 -69.35 55.78
C ARG A 243 -52.79 -69.78 57.18
N PRO A 244 -53.51 -68.95 57.98
CA PRO A 244 -54.13 -69.38 59.23
C PRO A 244 -55.16 -70.51 59.06
N LEU A 245 -55.85 -70.59 57.92
CA LEU A 245 -56.76 -71.71 57.62
C LEU A 245 -55.97 -72.99 57.29
N GLY A 246 -54.86 -72.88 56.58
CA GLY A 246 -53.91 -73.98 56.34
C GLY A 246 -53.23 -74.46 57.63
N GLU A 247 -52.92 -73.58 58.57
CA GLU A 247 -52.44 -73.96 59.90
C GLU A 247 -53.52 -74.61 60.77
N LYS A 248 -54.75 -74.08 60.74
CA LYS A 248 -55.91 -74.71 61.39
C LYS A 248 -56.17 -76.10 60.80
N MET A 249 -56.04 -76.25 59.48
CA MET A 249 -56.11 -77.52 58.77
C MET A 249 -54.99 -78.47 59.24
N LYS A 250 -53.71 -78.07 59.20
CA LYS A 250 -52.58 -78.87 59.74
C LYS A 250 -52.78 -79.26 61.22
N LYS A 251 -53.32 -78.36 62.05
CA LYS A 251 -53.66 -78.65 63.45
C LYS A 251 -54.78 -79.70 63.51
N VAL A 252 -55.87 -79.54 62.76
CA VAL A 252 -56.95 -80.53 62.62
C VAL A 252 -56.42 -81.88 62.12
N ASP A 253 -55.60 -81.90 61.07
CA ASP A 253 -54.97 -83.12 60.55
C ASP A 253 -54.07 -83.78 61.58
N SER A 254 -53.31 -83.02 62.38
CA SER A 254 -52.53 -83.59 63.49
C SER A 254 -53.42 -84.15 64.60
N THR A 255 -54.57 -83.51 64.89
CA THR A 255 -55.56 -84.09 65.82
C THR A 255 -56.24 -85.31 65.24
N VAL A 256 -56.43 -85.40 63.92
CA VAL A 256 -57.05 -86.56 63.26
C VAL A 256 -56.04 -87.63 62.91
N ALA A 257 -54.73 -87.36 62.86
CA ALA A 257 -53.69 -88.37 62.96
C ALA A 257 -53.69 -88.99 64.36
N LYS A 258 -53.79 -88.17 65.42
CA LYS A 258 -53.97 -88.65 66.80
C LYS A 258 -55.29 -89.39 67.01
N TYR A 259 -56.40 -88.91 66.46
CA TYR A 259 -57.69 -89.60 66.54
C TYR A 259 -57.76 -90.82 65.60
N LYS A 260 -57.03 -90.87 64.48
CA LYS A 260 -56.85 -92.10 63.68
C LYS A 260 -56.07 -93.10 64.48
N ALA A 261 -54.84 -92.79 64.92
CA ALA A 261 -54.06 -93.67 65.79
C ALA A 261 -54.88 -94.18 67.00
N LYS A 262 -55.66 -93.30 67.65
CA LYS A 262 -56.57 -93.70 68.73
C LYS A 262 -57.81 -94.47 68.28
N ILE A 263 -58.31 -94.26 67.06
CA ILE A 263 -59.36 -95.09 66.43
C ILE A 263 -58.79 -96.42 65.96
N ASP A 264 -57.50 -96.52 65.65
CA ASP A 264 -56.82 -97.73 65.18
C ASP A 264 -56.43 -98.60 66.40
N GLU A 265 -55.94 -97.99 67.48
CA GLU A 265 -55.90 -98.55 68.85
C GLU A 265 -57.29 -99.06 69.27
N LEU A 266 -58.32 -98.20 69.17
CA LEU A 266 -59.69 -98.58 69.49
C LEU A 266 -60.30 -99.53 68.44
N SER A 267 -59.72 -99.71 67.26
CA SER A 267 -60.18 -100.69 66.25
C SER A 267 -59.58 -102.05 66.52
N GLY A 268 -58.31 -102.13 66.94
CA GLY A 268 -57.79 -103.33 67.63
C GLY A 268 -58.67 -103.72 68.85
N ALA A 269 -59.25 -102.74 69.55
CA ALA A 269 -60.20 -102.97 70.63
C ALA A 269 -61.70 -103.09 70.23
N LYS A 270 -62.06 -102.97 68.94
CA LYS A 270 -63.45 -102.95 68.42
C LYS A 270 -63.69 -103.98 67.31
N ASP A 271 -62.65 -104.50 66.67
CA ASP A 271 -62.69 -105.83 66.07
C ASP A 271 -62.93 -106.89 67.17
N MET A 272 -62.58 -106.56 68.43
CA MET A 272 -63.02 -107.26 69.65
C MET A 272 -64.46 -106.91 70.10
N LEU A 273 -65.06 -105.81 69.65
CA LEU A 273 -66.36 -105.27 70.12
C LEU A 273 -67.18 -104.59 68.99
N ARG A 274 -68.04 -105.37 68.33
CA ARG A 274 -69.00 -104.92 67.29
C ARG A 274 -70.03 -103.87 67.80
N VAL A 275 -70.77 -103.30 66.83
CA VAL A 275 -72.12 -102.64 66.94
C VAL A 275 -72.19 -101.09 66.97
N ARG A 276 -72.35 -100.52 65.75
CA ARG A 276 -73.37 -99.51 65.33
C ARG A 276 -73.41 -98.10 66.03
N PRO A 277 -74.28 -97.12 65.64
CA PRO A 277 -73.74 -95.95 64.92
C PRO A 277 -74.23 -94.51 65.26
N LEU A 278 -73.42 -93.54 64.82
CA LEU A 278 -73.74 -92.23 64.16
C LEU A 278 -74.67 -91.17 64.80
N ASP A 279 -74.16 -89.92 64.75
CA ASP A 279 -74.89 -88.65 64.83
C ASP A 279 -74.77 -87.83 63.52
N ALA A 280 -75.76 -86.99 63.21
CA ALA A 280 -75.81 -86.23 61.94
C ALA A 280 -74.67 -85.20 61.76
N ALA A 281 -74.19 -84.57 62.83
CA ALA A 281 -73.00 -83.70 62.77
C ALA A 281 -71.72 -84.49 62.45
N TYR A 282 -71.65 -85.75 62.89
CA TYR A 282 -70.62 -86.68 62.46
C TYR A 282 -70.82 -87.11 61.00
N VAL A 283 -72.05 -87.24 60.47
CA VAL A 283 -72.28 -87.50 59.03
C VAL A 283 -71.72 -86.38 58.17
N ALA A 284 -71.99 -85.10 58.48
CA ALA A 284 -71.49 -83.98 57.69
C ALA A 284 -69.95 -83.89 57.71
N LYS A 285 -69.32 -84.08 58.87
CA LYS A 285 -67.85 -84.18 58.98
C LYS A 285 -67.32 -85.44 58.28
N ALA A 286 -67.96 -86.60 58.45
CA ALA A 286 -67.56 -87.85 57.82
C ALA A 286 -67.64 -87.77 56.30
N ALA A 287 -68.61 -87.06 55.71
CA ALA A 287 -68.66 -86.80 54.28
C ALA A 287 -67.49 -85.92 53.80
N ALA A 288 -67.08 -84.91 54.60
CA ALA A 288 -65.88 -84.12 54.29
C ALA A 288 -64.58 -84.94 54.45
N TRP A 289 -64.49 -85.79 55.47
CA TRP A 289 -63.40 -86.75 55.64
C TRP A 289 -63.40 -87.84 54.57
N GLN A 290 -64.57 -88.27 54.05
CA GLN A 290 -64.69 -89.22 52.94
C GLN A 290 -64.26 -88.60 51.62
N ARG A 291 -64.56 -87.31 51.35
CA ARG A 291 -64.00 -86.62 50.17
C ARG A 291 -62.48 -86.54 50.27
N LYS A 292 -61.94 -86.02 51.38
CA LYS A 292 -60.48 -85.96 51.60
C LYS A 292 -59.80 -87.33 51.62
N LEU A 293 -60.48 -88.38 52.11
CA LEU A 293 -59.98 -89.76 52.05
C LEU A 293 -60.10 -90.36 50.65
N LYS A 294 -61.10 -89.97 49.84
CA LYS A 294 -61.24 -90.38 48.43
C LYS A 294 -60.19 -89.68 47.59
N GLU A 295 -60.03 -88.36 47.72
CA GLU A 295 -58.94 -87.57 47.11
C GLU A 295 -57.57 -88.15 47.50
N ALA A 296 -57.32 -88.42 48.78
CA ALA A 296 -56.08 -89.04 49.23
C ALA A 296 -55.90 -90.46 48.64
N LYS A 297 -56.94 -91.29 48.64
CA LYS A 297 -56.89 -92.62 48.01
C LYS A 297 -56.66 -92.54 46.50
N GLU A 298 -57.24 -91.58 45.81
CA GLU A 298 -57.02 -91.34 44.38
C GLU A 298 -55.56 -90.96 44.13
N THR A 299 -55.00 -90.02 44.91
CA THR A 299 -53.56 -89.70 44.82
C THR A 299 -52.67 -90.89 45.18
N ILE A 300 -53.06 -91.72 46.15
CA ILE A 300 -52.33 -92.95 46.51
C ILE A 300 -52.40 -93.95 45.35
N THR A 301 -53.56 -94.22 44.75
CA THR A 301 -53.67 -95.12 43.60
C THR A 301 -52.93 -94.62 42.36
N VAL A 302 -52.84 -93.29 42.16
CA VAL A 302 -52.00 -92.70 41.10
C VAL A 302 -50.51 -92.89 41.40
N LEU A 303 -50.08 -92.77 42.65
CA LEU A 303 -48.70 -93.02 43.06
C LEU A 303 -48.35 -94.52 43.04
N GLU A 304 -49.25 -95.40 43.48
CA GLU A 304 -49.14 -96.87 43.37
C GLU A 304 -49.05 -97.29 41.91
N PHE A 305 -49.92 -96.77 41.04
CA PHE A 305 -49.84 -97.02 39.60
C PHE A 305 -48.52 -96.49 39.01
N ARG A 306 -48.05 -95.31 39.43
CA ARG A 306 -46.76 -94.78 38.97
C ARG A 306 -45.55 -95.57 39.49
N VAL A 307 -45.63 -96.14 40.69
CA VAL A 307 -44.61 -97.07 41.22
C VAL A 307 -44.61 -98.35 40.39
N VAL A 308 -45.77 -98.98 40.16
CA VAL A 308 -45.88 -100.19 39.32
C VAL A 308 -45.45 -99.91 37.88
N GLU A 309 -45.77 -98.74 37.32
CA GLU A 309 -45.29 -98.32 36.00
C GLU A 309 -43.76 -98.26 35.97
N LEU A 310 -43.14 -97.58 36.93
CA LEU A 310 -41.67 -97.49 37.05
C LEU A 310 -41.02 -98.85 37.32
N GLU A 311 -41.64 -99.72 38.13
CA GLU A 311 -41.18 -101.09 38.37
C GLU A 311 -41.25 -101.95 37.09
N THR A 312 -42.30 -101.83 36.28
CA THR A 312 -42.37 -102.55 34.99
C THR A 312 -41.43 -101.97 33.93
N VAL A 313 -41.10 -100.67 33.97
CA VAL A 313 -40.05 -100.07 33.12
C VAL A 313 -38.69 -100.60 33.55
N LEU A 314 -38.36 -100.53 34.83
CA LEU A 314 -37.09 -101.03 35.38
C LEU A 314 -36.94 -102.55 35.23
N ALA A 315 -38.03 -103.31 35.22
CA ALA A 315 -38.03 -104.74 34.88
C ALA A 315 -37.76 -104.98 33.39
N ARG A 316 -38.33 -104.16 32.49
CA ARG A 316 -38.05 -104.21 31.04
C ARG A 316 -36.61 -103.84 30.73
N GLU A 317 -36.10 -102.72 31.26
CA GLU A 317 -34.70 -102.32 31.11
C GLU A 317 -33.74 -103.43 31.59
N ARG A 318 -34.02 -104.05 32.74
CA ARG A 318 -33.22 -105.19 33.24
C ARG A 318 -33.25 -106.40 32.32
N GLU A 319 -34.40 -106.70 31.72
CA GLU A 319 -34.55 -107.81 30.77
C GLU A 319 -33.88 -107.50 29.42
N GLU A 320 -33.98 -106.27 28.93
CA GLU A 320 -33.25 -105.77 27.75
C GLU A 320 -31.73 -105.83 27.96
N PHE A 321 -31.22 -105.41 29.12
CA PHE A 321 -29.81 -105.58 29.52
C PHE A 321 -29.42 -107.07 29.62
N ARG A 322 -30.30 -107.94 30.11
CA ARG A 322 -30.05 -109.39 30.20
C ARG A 322 -29.98 -110.03 28.81
N MET A 323 -30.86 -109.65 27.89
CA MET A 323 -30.88 -110.13 26.51
C MET A 323 -29.68 -109.61 25.72
N ALA A 324 -29.38 -108.31 25.76
CA ALA A 324 -28.20 -107.73 25.11
C ALA A 324 -26.89 -108.36 25.63
N ARG A 325 -26.83 -108.72 26.92
CA ARG A 325 -25.70 -109.47 27.47
C ARG A 325 -25.63 -110.91 26.92
N ALA A 326 -26.74 -111.62 26.83
CA ALA A 326 -26.78 -112.96 26.23
C ALA A 326 -26.39 -112.93 24.75
N GLU A 327 -26.84 -111.91 24.01
CA GLU A 327 -26.43 -111.66 22.61
C GLU A 327 -24.92 -111.42 22.51
N LEU A 328 -24.34 -110.59 23.37
CA LEU A 328 -22.88 -110.40 23.44
C LEU A 328 -22.13 -111.71 23.76
N GLU A 329 -22.63 -112.53 24.69
CA GLU A 329 -22.04 -113.83 25.02
C GLU A 329 -22.16 -114.83 23.84
N THR A 330 -23.25 -114.81 23.06
CA THR A 330 -23.36 -115.62 21.81
C THR A 330 -22.50 -115.11 20.67
N ILE A 331 -22.37 -113.78 20.48
CA ILE A 331 -21.48 -113.19 19.47
C ILE A 331 -20.03 -113.47 19.82
N GLN A 332 -19.66 -113.44 21.11
CA GLN A 332 -18.33 -113.80 21.58
C GLN A 332 -18.05 -115.30 21.40
N GLY A 333 -19.05 -116.17 21.63
CA GLY A 333 -19.01 -117.59 21.31
C GLY A 333 -18.77 -117.85 19.82
N ALA A 334 -19.62 -117.29 18.95
CA ALA A 334 -19.49 -117.42 17.50
C ALA A 334 -18.17 -116.82 16.95
N LEU A 335 -17.64 -115.76 17.57
CA LEU A 335 -16.31 -115.22 17.24
C LEU A 335 -15.17 -116.18 17.67
N GLN A 336 -15.34 -116.92 18.76
CA GLN A 336 -14.38 -117.91 19.23
C GLN A 336 -14.44 -119.21 18.41
N GLU A 337 -15.65 -119.65 18.02
CA GLU A 337 -15.86 -120.72 17.04
C GLU A 337 -15.30 -120.35 15.67
N SER A 338 -15.54 -119.11 15.20
CA SER A 338 -14.96 -118.60 13.96
C SER A 338 -13.43 -118.58 14.00
N LYS A 339 -12.82 -118.23 15.14
CA LYS A 339 -11.36 -118.32 15.34
C LYS A 339 -10.86 -119.76 15.39
N ALA A 340 -11.62 -120.68 15.99
CA ALA A 340 -11.28 -122.11 15.99
C ALA A 340 -11.33 -122.69 14.56
N LEU A 341 -12.40 -122.42 13.81
CA LEU A 341 -12.52 -122.80 12.39
C LEU A 341 -11.43 -122.18 11.52
N ILE A 342 -11.01 -120.94 11.77
CA ILE A 342 -9.87 -120.32 11.06
C ILE A 342 -8.55 -121.02 11.42
N ALA A 343 -8.37 -121.47 12.66
CA ALA A 343 -7.19 -122.24 13.06
C ALA A 343 -7.19 -123.65 12.45
N GLU A 344 -8.32 -124.38 12.49
CA GLU A 344 -8.47 -125.69 11.85
C GLU A 344 -8.25 -125.62 10.33
N LEU A 345 -8.76 -124.58 9.66
CA LEU A 345 -8.51 -124.32 8.24
C LEU A 345 -7.07 -123.84 7.94
N GLN A 346 -6.28 -123.46 8.95
CA GLN A 346 -4.86 -123.16 8.82
C GLN A 346 -3.94 -124.34 9.16
N GLU A 347 -4.41 -125.32 9.96
CA GLU A 347 -3.62 -126.51 10.34
C GLU A 347 -3.91 -127.77 9.50
N CYS A 348 -5.01 -127.86 8.73
CA CYS A 348 -5.36 -129.09 7.99
C CYS A 348 -5.56 -128.96 6.47
N PRO A 349 -4.52 -129.29 5.67
CA PRO A 349 -4.65 -129.75 4.29
C PRO A 349 -4.33 -131.26 4.17
N GLY A 350 -5.15 -132.16 4.76
CA GLY A 350 -4.93 -133.61 4.68
C GLY A 350 -6.04 -134.47 5.32
N GLN A 351 -6.17 -135.72 4.84
CA GLN A 351 -7.07 -136.80 5.29
C GLN A 351 -8.58 -136.45 5.38
N GLN A 352 -9.40 -136.81 4.39
CA GLN A 352 -9.95 -138.14 4.08
C GLN A 352 -11.21 -138.53 4.88
N ALA A 353 -12.20 -139.10 4.19
CA ALA A 353 -13.46 -139.57 4.74
C ALA A 353 -13.56 -141.09 4.69
N THR A 354 -14.18 -141.69 5.72
CA THR A 354 -14.76 -143.05 5.68
C THR A 354 -15.87 -143.20 6.74
N ASP A 355 -16.98 -143.81 6.31
CA ASP A 355 -17.87 -144.77 6.99
C ASP A 355 -18.03 -144.72 8.53
N THR A 356 -19.26 -144.77 9.07
CA THR A 356 -20.00 -146.04 9.21
C THR A 356 -21.44 -145.84 9.71
N ALA A 357 -22.32 -146.83 9.48
CA ALA A 357 -23.65 -146.90 10.09
C ALA A 357 -24.02 -148.34 10.52
N GLY A 358 -24.51 -148.51 11.76
CA GLY A 358 -25.10 -149.78 12.23
C GLY A 358 -26.56 -149.93 11.76
N SER A 359 -27.12 -151.12 11.52
CA SER A 359 -27.06 -152.42 12.23
C SER A 359 -27.88 -152.46 13.52
N ILE A 360 -28.99 -153.22 13.48
CA ILE A 360 -29.71 -153.86 14.61
C ILE A 360 -30.53 -155.04 14.04
N HIS A 361 -30.71 -156.11 14.83
CA HIS A 361 -31.40 -157.35 14.44
C HIS A 361 -32.89 -157.37 14.82
N SER A 362 -33.66 -158.26 14.18
CA SER A 362 -34.80 -158.94 14.81
C SER A 362 -35.01 -160.34 14.21
N VAL A 363 -35.22 -161.35 15.06
CA VAL A 363 -35.42 -162.76 14.68
C VAL A 363 -36.58 -163.33 15.47
N THR A 364 -37.58 -163.92 14.79
CA THR A 364 -38.52 -164.92 15.35
C THR A 364 -39.31 -165.59 14.23
N THR A 365 -39.17 -166.91 14.04
CA THR A 365 -40.20 -167.75 13.40
C THR A 365 -40.23 -169.16 14.02
N ILE A 366 -41.18 -169.34 14.94
CA ILE A 366 -42.01 -170.55 15.16
C ILE A 366 -41.30 -171.92 15.18
N ALA A 367 -41.18 -172.50 16.39
CA ALA A 367 -41.21 -173.95 16.56
C ALA A 367 -42.67 -174.46 16.53
N THR A 368 -42.93 -175.57 15.82
CA THR A 368 -44.24 -176.25 15.79
C THR A 368 -44.03 -177.75 15.99
N GLY A 369 -44.80 -178.39 16.88
CA GLY A 369 -44.67 -179.85 17.04
C GLY A 369 -45.28 -180.52 18.29
N ILE A 370 -45.77 -179.78 19.30
CA ILE A 370 -46.35 -180.39 20.51
C ILE A 370 -47.59 -179.59 20.97
N SER A 371 -48.80 -179.97 20.54
CA SER A 371 -50.09 -179.44 21.09
C SER A 371 -51.37 -180.23 20.70
N GLU A 372 -51.28 -181.49 20.23
CA GLU A 372 -52.47 -182.23 19.76
C GLU A 372 -53.44 -182.72 20.86
N LEU A 373 -53.17 -182.43 22.15
CA LEU A 373 -53.88 -183.04 23.29
C LEU A 373 -54.34 -182.06 24.40
N ASN A 374 -54.77 -180.83 24.07
CA ASN A 374 -55.68 -180.07 24.96
C ASN A 374 -56.50 -178.97 24.22
N PRO A 375 -57.85 -179.09 24.14
CA PRO A 375 -58.70 -178.08 23.49
C PRO A 375 -58.83 -176.76 24.28
N GLU A 376 -58.74 -176.78 25.62
CA GLU A 376 -58.86 -175.57 26.45
C GLU A 376 -57.68 -174.62 26.25
N LEU A 377 -56.47 -175.17 26.08
CA LEU A 377 -55.27 -174.41 25.73
C LEU A 377 -55.40 -173.75 24.36
N MET A 378 -55.98 -174.44 23.37
CA MET A 378 -56.29 -173.89 22.05
C MET A 378 -57.29 -172.72 22.12
N GLN A 379 -58.34 -172.84 22.93
CA GLN A 379 -59.32 -171.77 23.12
C GLN A 379 -58.71 -170.57 23.86
N LYS A 380 -57.90 -170.81 24.91
CA LYS A 380 -57.22 -169.75 25.67
C LYS A 380 -56.15 -169.04 24.83
N LEU A 381 -55.40 -169.78 24.00
CA LEU A 381 -54.45 -169.21 23.03
C LEU A 381 -55.18 -168.36 21.98
N THR A 382 -56.34 -168.80 21.48
CA THR A 382 -57.16 -168.04 20.52
C THR A 382 -57.70 -166.75 21.15
N ARG A 383 -58.17 -166.79 22.41
CA ARG A 383 -58.58 -165.60 23.17
C ARG A 383 -57.40 -164.63 23.36
N LEU A 384 -56.25 -165.12 23.81
CA LEU A 384 -55.05 -164.30 23.99
C LEU A 384 -54.53 -163.71 22.67
N LYS A 385 -54.69 -164.40 21.53
CA LYS A 385 -54.39 -163.85 20.20
C LYS A 385 -55.34 -162.72 19.81
N TYR A 386 -56.64 -162.86 20.09
CA TYR A 386 -57.61 -161.78 19.87
C TYR A 386 -57.34 -160.58 20.78
N GLU A 387 -57.06 -160.83 22.06
CA GLU A 387 -56.72 -159.81 23.06
C GLU A 387 -55.44 -159.05 22.71
N ASN A 388 -54.38 -159.75 22.26
CA ASN A 388 -53.18 -159.11 21.71
C ASN A 388 -53.45 -158.34 20.41
N ALA A 389 -54.35 -158.81 19.55
CA ALA A 389 -54.70 -158.11 18.31
C ALA A 389 -55.48 -156.82 18.58
N GLU A 390 -56.42 -156.82 19.54
CA GLU A 390 -57.19 -155.64 19.91
C GLU A 390 -56.34 -154.66 20.74
N LEU A 391 -55.50 -155.14 21.68
CA LEU A 391 -54.51 -154.31 22.38
C LEU A 391 -53.53 -153.66 21.39
N LYS A 392 -53.02 -154.42 20.41
CA LYS A 392 -52.16 -153.86 19.37
C LYS A 392 -52.90 -152.81 18.54
N LYS A 393 -54.14 -153.07 18.12
CA LYS A 393 -54.98 -152.12 17.37
C LYS A 393 -55.27 -150.85 18.19
N GLN A 394 -55.49 -150.96 19.49
CA GLN A 394 -55.62 -149.80 20.39
C GLN A 394 -54.32 -149.00 20.44
N VAL A 395 -53.19 -149.63 20.72
CA VAL A 395 -51.85 -148.99 20.71
C VAL A 395 -51.54 -148.35 19.36
N ASP A 396 -51.80 -149.03 18.25
CA ASP A 396 -51.59 -148.51 16.89
C ASP A 396 -52.50 -147.27 16.65
N SER A 397 -53.75 -147.27 17.16
CA SER A 397 -54.68 -146.14 17.01
C SER A 397 -54.39 -144.94 17.93
N GLU A 398 -53.97 -145.17 19.19
CA GLU A 398 -53.54 -144.12 20.11
C GLU A 398 -52.20 -143.52 19.67
N THR A 399 -51.31 -144.35 19.13
CA THR A 399 -50.04 -143.90 18.53
C THR A 399 -50.30 -143.08 17.27
N ALA A 400 -51.22 -143.50 16.40
CA ALA A 400 -51.63 -142.72 15.23
C ALA A 400 -52.22 -141.37 15.63
N ALA A 401 -53.22 -141.33 16.52
CA ALA A 401 -53.82 -140.07 16.99
C ALA A 401 -52.80 -139.13 17.67
N ARG A 402 -51.81 -139.69 18.38
CA ARG A 402 -50.71 -138.92 18.96
C ARG A 402 -49.71 -138.42 17.90
N ILE A 403 -49.45 -139.19 16.85
CA ILE A 403 -48.65 -138.74 15.70
C ILE A 403 -49.37 -137.61 14.97
N ASP A 404 -50.67 -137.74 14.71
CA ASP A 404 -51.47 -136.71 14.03
C ASP A 404 -51.48 -135.39 14.86
N SER A 405 -51.67 -135.47 16.18
CA SER A 405 -51.56 -134.31 17.08
C SER A 405 -50.17 -133.65 17.02
N LEU A 406 -49.09 -134.44 16.96
CA LEU A 406 -47.72 -133.93 16.83
C LEU A 406 -47.46 -133.33 15.43
N VAL A 407 -48.11 -133.84 14.39
CA VAL A 407 -48.04 -133.28 13.02
C VAL A 407 -48.77 -131.94 12.94
N ASP A 408 -49.92 -131.78 13.59
CA ASP A 408 -50.63 -130.50 13.70
C ASP A 408 -49.82 -129.48 14.54
N GLU A 409 -49.26 -129.88 15.69
CA GLU A 409 -48.35 -129.06 16.49
C GLU A 409 -47.11 -128.63 15.67
N MET A 410 -46.49 -129.55 14.91
CA MET A 410 -45.40 -129.22 13.98
C MET A 410 -45.87 -128.28 12.86
N GLY A 411 -47.10 -128.39 12.39
CA GLY A 411 -47.71 -127.52 11.39
C GLY A 411 -47.86 -126.09 11.88
N ASP A 412 -48.39 -125.90 13.09
CA ASP A 412 -48.54 -124.58 13.71
C ASP A 412 -47.21 -123.98 14.18
N LEU A 413 -46.28 -124.78 14.70
CA LEU A 413 -44.90 -124.33 14.94
C LEU A 413 -44.21 -123.91 13.63
N SER A 414 -44.47 -124.59 12.50
CA SER A 414 -43.94 -124.21 11.19
C SER A 414 -44.56 -122.92 10.65
N ARG A 415 -45.85 -122.67 10.90
CA ARG A 415 -46.53 -121.39 10.59
C ARG A 415 -45.98 -120.26 11.47
N LEU A 416 -45.82 -120.50 12.76
CA LEU A 416 -45.29 -119.55 13.73
C LEU A 416 -43.84 -119.17 13.40
N LYS A 417 -42.99 -120.17 13.09
CA LYS A 417 -41.62 -119.96 12.58
C LYS A 417 -41.62 -119.04 11.36
N LYS A 418 -42.41 -119.35 10.33
CA LYS A 418 -42.51 -118.50 9.12
C LYS A 418 -43.00 -117.08 9.42
N SER A 419 -43.88 -116.91 10.42
CA SER A 419 -44.30 -115.58 10.88
C SER A 419 -43.19 -114.82 11.60
N PHE A 420 -42.34 -115.49 12.39
CA PHE A 420 -41.18 -114.87 13.03
C PHE A 420 -40.05 -114.58 12.04
N GLU A 421 -39.75 -115.50 11.12
CA GLU A 421 -38.80 -115.29 10.02
C GLU A 421 -39.21 -114.08 9.18
N LYS A 422 -40.49 -114.00 8.75
CA LYS A 422 -40.98 -112.82 8.04
C LYS A 422 -40.82 -111.55 8.86
N LYS A 423 -41.29 -111.52 10.12
CA LYS A 423 -41.15 -110.33 10.99
C LYS A 423 -39.68 -109.92 11.15
N TYR A 424 -38.77 -110.88 11.31
CA TYR A 424 -37.34 -110.63 11.41
C TYR A 424 -36.81 -109.95 10.15
N PHE A 425 -37.09 -110.49 8.95
CA PHE A 425 -36.67 -109.87 7.68
C PHE A 425 -37.34 -108.50 7.44
N ASP A 426 -38.62 -108.33 7.76
CA ASP A 426 -39.32 -107.04 7.71
C ASP A 426 -38.61 -106.02 8.63
N THR A 427 -38.26 -106.41 9.88
CA THR A 427 -37.52 -105.54 10.81
C THR A 427 -36.09 -105.24 10.34
N GLN A 428 -35.38 -106.24 9.81
CA GLN A 428 -34.03 -106.11 9.25
C GLN A 428 -34.02 -105.09 8.10
N GLN A 429 -35.02 -105.14 7.21
CA GLN A 429 -35.16 -104.21 6.09
C GLN A 429 -35.49 -102.78 6.57
N THR A 430 -36.40 -102.62 7.54
CA THR A 430 -36.71 -101.29 8.09
C THR A 430 -35.55 -100.67 8.88
N LEU A 431 -34.75 -101.49 9.58
CA LEU A 431 -33.53 -101.06 10.24
C LEU A 431 -32.48 -100.59 9.21
N GLN A 432 -32.32 -101.31 8.11
CA GLN A 432 -31.41 -100.91 7.02
C GLN A 432 -31.86 -99.62 6.32
N SER A 433 -33.16 -99.42 6.08
CA SER A 433 -33.70 -98.17 5.52
C SER A 433 -33.43 -96.98 6.45
N THR A 434 -33.85 -97.09 7.71
CA THR A 434 -33.66 -96.01 8.71
C THR A 434 -32.19 -95.72 8.99
N GLN A 435 -31.30 -96.72 8.93
CA GLN A 435 -29.85 -96.51 9.03
C GLN A 435 -29.27 -95.79 7.79
N ALA A 436 -29.78 -96.05 6.58
CA ALA A 436 -29.41 -95.33 5.37
C ALA A 436 -29.92 -93.88 5.38
N GLU A 437 -31.16 -93.66 5.80
CA GLU A 437 -31.76 -92.32 6.00
C GLU A 437 -30.99 -91.51 7.07
N LEU A 438 -30.59 -92.15 8.17
CA LEU A 438 -29.75 -91.54 9.21
C LEU A 438 -28.34 -91.20 8.70
N LYS A 439 -27.79 -91.98 7.76
CA LYS A 439 -26.51 -91.68 7.11
C LYS A 439 -26.65 -90.48 6.16
N GLN A 440 -27.66 -90.48 5.29
CA GLN A 440 -27.94 -89.40 4.34
C GLN A 440 -28.23 -88.07 5.05
N THR A 441 -29.02 -88.08 6.13
CA THR A 441 -29.31 -86.86 6.92
C THR A 441 -28.07 -86.34 7.65
N LYS A 442 -27.21 -87.21 8.18
CA LYS A 442 -25.90 -86.80 8.74
C LYS A 442 -24.99 -86.17 7.69
N GLU A 443 -24.92 -86.76 6.49
CA GLU A 443 -24.13 -86.24 5.37
C GLU A 443 -24.64 -84.88 4.88
N HIS A 444 -25.97 -84.71 4.80
CA HIS A 444 -26.59 -83.43 4.47
C HIS A 444 -26.32 -82.34 5.53
N CYS A 445 -26.48 -82.67 6.81
CA CYS A 445 -26.14 -81.76 7.91
C CYS A 445 -24.65 -81.38 7.92
N ALA A 446 -23.75 -82.32 7.65
CA ALA A 446 -22.31 -82.04 7.52
C ALA A 446 -22.02 -81.09 6.34
N SER A 447 -22.72 -81.25 5.21
CA SER A 447 -22.60 -80.34 4.06
C SER A 447 -23.08 -78.92 4.39
N ILE A 448 -24.21 -78.77 5.10
CA ILE A 448 -24.71 -77.46 5.54
C ILE A 448 -23.73 -76.79 6.51
N VAL A 449 -23.18 -77.55 7.47
CA VAL A 449 -22.17 -77.03 8.41
C VAL A 449 -20.90 -76.58 7.67
N ALA A 450 -20.44 -77.32 6.66
CA ALA A 450 -19.30 -76.93 5.83
C ALA A 450 -19.56 -75.66 5.02
N GLU A 451 -20.76 -75.50 4.44
CA GLU A 451 -21.17 -74.29 3.70
C GLU A 451 -21.25 -73.06 4.62
N LEU A 452 -21.85 -73.21 5.80
CA LEU A 452 -21.88 -72.15 6.82
C LEU A 452 -20.47 -71.77 7.30
N GLN A 453 -19.57 -72.75 7.47
CA GLN A 453 -18.16 -72.50 7.79
C GLN A 453 -17.35 -71.87 6.64
N ALA A 454 -17.78 -72.02 5.38
CA ALA A 454 -17.22 -71.28 4.25
C ALA A 454 -17.68 -69.81 4.30
N LYS A 455 -18.99 -69.56 4.40
CA LYS A 455 -19.57 -68.20 4.51
C LYS A 455 -19.06 -67.43 5.72
N ILE A 456 -18.87 -68.09 6.87
CA ILE A 456 -18.28 -67.49 8.09
C ILE A 456 -16.79 -67.11 7.92
N ARG A 457 -16.06 -67.73 6.99
CA ARG A 457 -14.69 -67.29 6.62
C ARG A 457 -14.75 -66.13 5.64
N GLU A 458 -15.56 -66.25 4.59
CA GLU A 458 -15.76 -65.20 3.58
C GLU A 458 -16.15 -63.86 4.21
N PHE A 459 -17.16 -63.83 5.11
CA PHE A 459 -17.54 -62.60 5.82
C PHE A 459 -16.44 -62.05 6.74
N ARG A 460 -15.54 -62.90 7.25
CA ARG A 460 -14.44 -62.48 8.13
C ARG A 460 -13.27 -61.90 7.34
N GLU A 461 -13.02 -62.43 6.14
CA GLU A 461 -12.09 -61.87 5.16
C GLU A 461 -12.62 -60.52 4.64
N GLN A 462 -13.90 -60.44 4.28
CA GLN A 462 -14.57 -59.17 3.92
C GLN A 462 -14.50 -58.13 5.05
N GLN A 463 -14.74 -58.53 6.30
CA GLN A 463 -14.59 -57.65 7.47
C GLN A 463 -13.15 -57.14 7.59
N SER A 464 -12.14 -58.01 7.48
CA SER A 464 -10.72 -57.62 7.55
C SER A 464 -10.35 -56.61 6.46
N CYS A 465 -10.82 -56.79 5.23
CA CYS A 465 -10.58 -55.84 4.14
C CYS A 465 -11.31 -54.50 4.37
N LEU A 466 -12.50 -54.51 4.99
CA LEU A 466 -13.20 -53.27 5.35
C LEU A 466 -12.48 -52.52 6.49
N GLU A 467 -11.97 -53.23 7.49
CA GLU A 467 -11.18 -52.64 8.59
C GLU A 467 -9.86 -52.04 8.09
N GLU A 468 -9.20 -52.68 7.12
CA GLU A 468 -8.01 -52.14 6.44
C GLU A 468 -8.34 -50.88 5.63
N ASN A 469 -9.40 -50.91 4.81
CA ASN A 469 -9.85 -49.74 4.04
C ASN A 469 -10.23 -48.55 4.94
N VAL A 470 -10.96 -48.80 6.03
CA VAL A 470 -11.29 -47.77 7.03
C VAL A 470 -10.03 -47.24 7.71
N SER A 471 -9.03 -48.08 7.96
CA SER A 471 -7.74 -47.66 8.52
C SER A 471 -6.94 -46.78 7.55
N ALA A 472 -6.94 -47.12 6.26
CA ALA A 472 -6.32 -46.32 5.20
C ALA A 472 -7.00 -44.95 5.03
N GLN A 473 -8.33 -44.91 4.94
CA GLN A 473 -9.11 -43.66 4.88
C GLN A 473 -8.92 -42.79 6.12
N ASN A 474 -8.78 -43.38 7.31
CA ASN A 474 -8.46 -42.64 8.54
C ASN A 474 -7.03 -42.06 8.52
N LEU A 475 -6.08 -42.69 7.82
CA LEU A 475 -4.73 -42.14 7.65
C LEU A 475 -4.72 -41.00 6.63
N GLU A 476 -5.39 -41.17 5.49
CA GLU A 476 -5.57 -40.12 4.47
C GLU A 476 -6.32 -38.89 5.02
N THR A 477 -7.39 -39.10 5.80
CA THR A 477 -8.10 -38.01 6.47
C THR A 477 -7.17 -37.22 7.40
N LYS A 478 -6.24 -37.89 8.10
CA LYS A 478 -5.25 -37.23 8.96
C LYS A 478 -4.20 -36.45 8.17
N THR A 479 -3.73 -36.95 7.03
CA THR A 479 -2.77 -36.20 6.20
C THR A 479 -3.42 -34.99 5.54
N VAL A 480 -4.68 -35.10 5.10
CA VAL A 480 -5.47 -33.98 4.57
C VAL A 480 -5.73 -32.92 5.65
N ILE A 481 -6.06 -33.30 6.88
CA ILE A 481 -6.18 -32.36 8.01
C ILE A 481 -4.86 -31.65 8.30
N ALA A 482 -3.74 -32.39 8.35
CA ALA A 482 -2.42 -31.79 8.59
C ALA A 482 -1.99 -30.83 7.46
N ALA A 483 -2.35 -31.12 6.21
CA ALA A 483 -2.12 -30.24 5.06
C ALA A 483 -2.99 -28.97 5.13
N ARG A 484 -4.28 -29.11 5.47
CA ARG A 484 -5.20 -27.98 5.73
C ARG A 484 -4.64 -27.06 6.82
N ASP A 485 -4.19 -27.64 7.93
CA ASP A 485 -3.75 -26.86 9.09
C ASP A 485 -2.43 -26.12 8.82
N ARG A 486 -1.54 -26.70 7.99
CA ARG A 486 -0.39 -25.98 7.45
C ARG A 486 -0.81 -24.80 6.56
N LEU A 487 -1.67 -25.03 5.58
CA LEU A 487 -2.14 -23.97 4.66
C LEU A 487 -2.88 -22.85 5.41
N ALA A 488 -3.60 -23.17 6.49
CA ALA A 488 -4.23 -22.19 7.36
C ALA A 488 -3.20 -21.33 8.12
N ALA A 489 -2.10 -21.91 8.57
CA ALA A 489 -0.99 -21.16 9.17
C ALA A 489 -0.28 -20.26 8.15
N GLU A 490 0.06 -20.79 6.97
CA GLU A 490 0.69 -20.03 5.88
C GLU A 490 -0.19 -18.85 5.41
N LEU A 491 -1.52 -19.03 5.38
CA LEU A 491 -2.47 -17.95 5.12
C LEU A 491 -2.54 -16.92 6.26
N SER A 492 -2.44 -17.36 7.52
CA SER A 492 -2.36 -16.46 8.69
C SER A 492 -1.09 -15.60 8.66
N ASP A 493 0.05 -16.19 8.31
CA ASP A 493 1.32 -15.45 8.18
C ASP A 493 1.27 -14.46 7.01
N SER A 494 0.73 -14.88 5.86
CA SER A 494 0.56 -14.00 4.69
C SER A 494 -0.40 -12.83 4.94
N THR A 495 -1.52 -13.07 5.63
CA THR A 495 -2.46 -11.99 5.99
C THR A 495 -1.86 -11.02 7.02
N GLN A 496 -1.07 -11.51 7.97
CA GLN A 496 -0.32 -10.66 8.90
C GLN A 496 0.76 -9.81 8.18
N GLN A 497 1.46 -10.37 7.18
CA GLN A 497 2.39 -9.61 6.34
C GLN A 497 1.69 -8.53 5.50
N ASN A 498 0.54 -8.85 4.89
CA ASN A 498 -0.24 -7.87 4.14
C ASN A 498 -0.68 -6.71 5.04
N TYR A 499 -1.15 -6.98 6.26
CA TYR A 499 -1.52 -5.94 7.22
C TYR A 499 -0.33 -5.04 7.63
N GLN A 500 0.88 -5.59 7.75
CA GLN A 500 2.10 -4.81 7.97
C GLN A 500 2.44 -3.90 6.78
N LEU A 501 2.26 -4.40 5.55
CA LEU A 501 2.47 -3.61 4.33
C LEU A 501 1.40 -2.51 4.17
N GLU A 502 0.13 -2.77 4.51
CA GLU A 502 -0.93 -1.76 4.53
C GLU A 502 -0.65 -0.64 5.54
N GLN A 503 -0.11 -0.97 6.72
CA GLN A 503 0.34 0.02 7.70
C GLN A 503 1.48 0.89 7.16
N GLU A 504 2.50 0.30 6.54
CA GLU A 504 3.65 1.03 6.01
C GLU A 504 3.28 1.90 4.78
N ILE A 505 2.39 1.40 3.91
CA ILE A 505 1.80 2.19 2.82
C ILE A 505 1.02 3.39 3.39
N SER A 506 0.24 3.18 4.46
CA SER A 506 -0.50 4.27 5.13
C SER A 506 0.45 5.30 5.76
N ARG A 507 1.55 4.85 6.37
CA ARG A 507 2.60 5.72 6.93
C ARG A 507 3.25 6.59 5.84
N LEU A 508 3.69 5.96 4.75
CA LEU A 508 4.29 6.65 3.60
C LEU A 508 3.29 7.60 2.91
N HIS A 509 2.00 7.29 2.91
CA HIS A 509 0.98 8.19 2.36
C HIS A 509 0.79 9.47 3.20
N SER A 510 0.90 9.37 4.54
CA SER A 510 0.96 10.56 5.42
C SER A 510 2.19 11.40 5.12
N GLU A 511 3.36 10.75 5.07
CA GLU A 511 4.66 11.41 4.81
C GLU A 511 4.66 12.15 3.45
N ILE A 512 4.12 11.52 2.40
CA ILE A 512 3.93 12.17 1.08
C ILE A 512 2.95 13.35 1.17
N SER A 513 1.85 13.23 1.93
CA SER A 513 0.87 14.31 2.09
C SER A 513 1.45 15.51 2.83
N GLU A 514 2.26 15.27 3.87
CA GLU A 514 2.98 16.32 4.61
C GLU A 514 4.01 17.02 3.71
N LEU A 515 4.79 16.25 2.94
CA LEU A 515 5.73 16.80 1.95
C LEU A 515 5.03 17.60 0.83
N GLN A 516 3.84 17.20 0.39
CA GLN A 516 3.03 17.97 -0.55
C GLN A 516 2.63 19.33 0.03
N VAL A 517 2.13 19.39 1.27
CA VAL A 517 1.78 20.65 1.95
C VAL A 517 2.99 21.58 2.07
N VAL A 518 4.16 21.05 2.41
CA VAL A 518 5.43 21.81 2.47
C VAL A 518 5.84 22.31 1.08
N SER A 519 5.77 21.47 0.05
CA SER A 519 6.10 21.83 -1.33
C SER A 519 5.19 22.92 -1.88
N GLU A 520 3.87 22.86 -1.62
CA GLU A 520 2.96 23.93 -1.98
C GLU A 520 3.26 25.23 -1.22
N ALA A 521 3.61 25.16 0.06
CA ALA A 521 3.95 26.35 0.87
C ALA A 521 5.21 27.04 0.33
N LEU A 522 6.27 26.28 0.02
CA LEU A 522 7.47 26.78 -0.65
C LEU A 522 7.16 27.34 -2.04
N THR A 523 6.26 26.69 -2.81
CA THR A 523 5.81 27.20 -4.12
C THR A 523 5.09 28.55 -3.99
N ARG A 524 4.22 28.71 -3.00
CA ARG A 524 3.55 29.98 -2.68
C ARG A 524 4.56 31.07 -2.28
N GLN A 525 5.56 30.73 -1.47
CA GLN A 525 6.62 31.65 -1.06
C GLN A 525 7.51 32.09 -2.23
N ASN A 526 7.94 31.15 -3.07
CA ASN A 526 8.74 31.44 -4.27
C ASN A 526 7.97 32.32 -5.27
N LYS A 527 6.66 32.10 -5.44
CA LYS A 527 5.81 32.99 -6.23
C LYS A 527 5.76 34.41 -5.66
N LEU A 528 5.56 34.56 -4.35
CA LEU A 528 5.55 35.88 -3.68
C LEU A 528 6.90 36.61 -3.84
N LEU A 529 8.02 35.89 -3.69
CA LEU A 529 9.37 36.44 -3.91
C LEU A 529 9.58 36.85 -5.37
N SER A 530 9.09 36.07 -6.34
CA SER A 530 9.13 36.41 -7.76
C SER A 530 8.32 37.67 -8.08
N GLU A 531 7.12 37.79 -7.52
CA GLU A 531 6.26 39.00 -7.65
C GLU A 531 6.91 40.23 -7.00
N GLN A 532 7.57 40.07 -5.85
CA GLN A 532 8.35 41.12 -5.19
C GLN A 532 9.54 41.56 -6.05
N CYS A 533 10.38 40.63 -6.54
CA CYS A 533 11.49 40.93 -7.46
C CYS A 533 10.98 41.65 -8.72
N ALA A 534 9.91 41.16 -9.34
CA ALA A 534 9.31 41.82 -10.51
C ALA A 534 8.73 43.21 -10.21
N SER A 535 8.35 43.51 -8.96
CA SER A 535 7.97 44.87 -8.53
C SER A 535 9.17 45.78 -8.30
N LEU A 536 10.27 45.24 -7.75
CA LEU A 536 11.52 45.98 -7.54
C LEU A 536 12.21 46.31 -8.87
N SER A 537 12.21 45.40 -9.85
CA SER A 537 12.73 45.68 -11.19
C SER A 537 11.96 46.81 -11.88
N ARG A 538 10.62 46.80 -11.83
CA ARG A 538 9.81 47.90 -12.38
C ARG A 538 10.06 49.23 -11.64
N ALA A 539 10.13 49.21 -10.31
CA ALA A 539 10.47 50.41 -9.54
C ALA A 539 11.88 50.94 -9.88
N LYS A 540 12.85 50.05 -10.13
CA LYS A 540 14.19 50.41 -10.62
C LYS A 540 14.11 51.06 -12.01
N GLU A 541 13.45 50.42 -12.97
CA GLU A 541 13.23 50.92 -14.33
C GLU A 541 12.54 52.30 -14.32
N ASP A 542 11.51 52.49 -13.49
CA ASP A 542 10.86 53.78 -13.26
C ASP A 542 11.84 54.83 -12.70
N THR A 543 12.68 54.49 -11.73
CA THR A 543 13.70 55.44 -11.20
C THR A 543 14.77 55.78 -12.23
N GLU A 544 15.23 54.82 -13.03
CA GLU A 544 16.21 55.03 -14.10
C GLU A 544 15.62 55.91 -15.22
N ALA A 545 14.36 55.67 -15.60
CA ALA A 545 13.64 56.50 -16.57
C ALA A 545 13.34 57.92 -16.04
N ASN A 546 13.09 58.08 -14.74
CA ASN A 546 12.97 59.39 -14.11
C ASN A 546 14.31 60.14 -14.10
N LEU A 547 15.41 59.46 -13.74
CA LEU A 547 16.74 60.05 -13.73
C LEU A 547 17.22 60.43 -15.13
N ALA A 548 16.96 59.59 -16.14
CA ALA A 548 17.27 59.89 -17.54
C ALA A 548 16.55 61.16 -18.03
N ARG A 549 15.24 61.28 -17.77
CA ARG A 549 14.46 62.49 -18.07
C ARG A 549 14.96 63.72 -17.32
N GLN A 550 15.41 63.56 -16.06
CA GLN A 550 16.00 64.67 -15.30
C GLN A 550 17.33 65.13 -15.92
N ILE A 551 18.21 64.19 -16.31
CA ILE A 551 19.48 64.48 -16.98
C ILE A 551 19.22 65.23 -18.30
N GLU A 552 18.31 64.72 -19.13
CA GLU A 552 17.87 65.37 -20.38
C GLU A 552 17.38 66.80 -20.16
N CYS A 553 16.51 67.02 -19.15
CA CYS A 553 16.04 68.36 -18.79
C CYS A 553 17.18 69.29 -18.35
N THR A 554 18.13 68.81 -17.52
CA THR A 554 19.28 69.62 -17.10
C THR A 554 20.27 69.87 -18.23
N MET A 555 20.37 68.97 -19.20
CA MET A 555 21.21 69.11 -20.39
C MET A 555 20.64 70.20 -21.31
N MET A 556 19.34 70.17 -21.60
CA MET A 556 18.67 71.24 -22.36
C MET A 556 18.81 72.60 -21.66
N GLN A 557 18.60 72.67 -20.34
CA GLN A 557 18.81 73.91 -19.57
C GLN A 557 20.26 74.41 -19.63
N PHE A 558 21.24 73.50 -19.60
CA PHE A 558 22.65 73.87 -19.78
C PHE A 558 22.93 74.36 -21.21
N GLU A 559 22.34 73.75 -22.23
CA GLU A 559 22.46 74.17 -23.63
C GLU A 559 21.84 75.55 -23.87
N ASP A 560 20.66 75.83 -23.29
CA ASP A 560 20.02 77.15 -23.32
C ASP A 560 20.89 78.23 -22.65
N ILE A 561 21.38 77.97 -21.42
CA ILE A 561 22.29 78.88 -20.70
C ILE A 561 23.60 79.07 -21.45
N ASN A 562 24.11 78.02 -22.10
CA ASN A 562 25.30 78.06 -22.93
C ASN A 562 25.07 78.91 -24.20
N ALA A 563 23.90 78.80 -24.84
CA ALA A 563 23.51 79.64 -25.97
C ALA A 563 23.29 81.10 -25.56
N GLU A 564 22.69 81.38 -24.39
CA GLU A 564 22.62 82.73 -23.82
C GLU A 564 24.00 83.32 -23.54
N ARG A 565 24.92 82.53 -22.97
CA ARG A 565 26.31 82.96 -22.72
C ARG A 565 27.01 83.30 -24.03
N ILE A 566 26.82 82.51 -25.09
CA ILE A 566 27.36 82.78 -26.43
C ILE A 566 26.77 84.07 -27.00
N ARG A 567 25.43 84.22 -27.03
CA ARG A 567 24.75 85.44 -27.51
C ARG A 567 25.21 86.70 -26.76
N PHE A 568 25.39 86.61 -25.44
CA PHE A 568 25.92 87.71 -24.62
C PHE A 568 27.39 88.01 -24.91
N GLN A 569 28.22 86.98 -25.11
CA GLN A 569 29.63 87.13 -25.47
C GLN A 569 29.78 87.75 -26.88
N GLU A 570 28.96 87.35 -27.84
CA GLU A 570 28.88 87.95 -29.18
C GLU A 570 28.45 89.41 -29.11
N GLN A 571 27.39 89.73 -28.35
CA GLN A 571 26.97 91.11 -28.10
C GLN A 571 28.10 91.94 -27.49
N LYS A 572 28.80 91.43 -26.46
CA LYS A 572 29.91 92.17 -25.82
C LYS A 572 31.14 92.29 -26.71
N SER A 573 31.42 91.30 -27.55
CA SER A 573 32.45 91.41 -28.58
C SER A 573 32.10 92.50 -29.59
N HIS A 574 30.84 92.58 -30.03
CA HIS A 574 30.39 93.61 -30.96
C HIS A 574 30.32 95.01 -30.32
N GLU A 575 29.94 95.13 -29.05
CA GLU A 575 30.05 96.40 -28.30
C GLU A 575 31.50 96.87 -28.17
N LEU A 576 32.44 95.96 -27.88
CA LEU A 576 33.87 96.26 -27.82
C LEU A 576 34.45 96.63 -29.19
N GLU A 577 34.01 95.95 -30.25
CA GLU A 577 34.39 96.24 -31.64
C GLU A 577 33.88 97.64 -32.05
N GLN A 578 32.60 97.96 -31.80
CA GLN A 578 32.06 99.31 -32.01
C GLN A 578 32.80 100.37 -31.20
N LEU A 579 33.13 100.12 -29.93
CA LEU A 579 33.90 101.06 -29.11
C LEU A 579 35.32 101.23 -29.65
N THR A 580 35.95 100.15 -30.13
CA THR A 580 37.28 100.19 -30.76
C THR A 580 37.24 100.99 -32.06
N SER A 581 36.20 100.82 -32.89
CA SER A 581 35.97 101.65 -34.09
C SER A 581 35.77 103.12 -33.73
N ARG A 582 34.94 103.44 -32.72
CA ARG A 582 34.74 104.84 -32.27
C ARG A 582 36.03 105.46 -31.75
N ILE A 583 36.82 104.72 -30.97
CA ILE A 583 38.14 105.16 -30.49
C ILE A 583 39.12 105.35 -31.66
N HIS A 584 39.03 104.52 -32.70
CA HIS A 584 39.82 104.70 -33.94
C HIS A 584 39.37 105.95 -34.71
N ASP A 585 38.07 106.17 -34.89
CA ASP A 585 37.51 107.36 -35.54
C ASP A 585 37.83 108.64 -34.77
N ASP A 586 37.72 108.63 -33.44
CA ASP A 586 38.05 109.77 -32.59
C ASP A 586 39.56 110.02 -32.55
N LYS A 587 40.39 108.97 -32.65
CA LYS A 587 41.83 109.12 -32.87
C LYS A 587 42.13 109.71 -34.26
N LEU A 588 41.43 109.29 -35.32
CA LEU A 588 41.58 109.87 -36.67
C LEU A 588 41.14 111.35 -36.69
N LYS A 589 40.06 111.70 -35.99
CA LYS A 589 39.65 113.11 -35.77
C LYS A 589 40.71 113.88 -35.00
N TYR A 590 41.25 113.32 -33.91
CA TYR A 590 42.31 113.95 -33.13
C TYR A 590 43.61 114.11 -33.92
N ASP A 591 44.02 113.12 -34.72
CA ASP A 591 45.21 113.23 -35.60
C ASP A 591 44.97 114.21 -36.76
N ALA A 592 43.73 114.37 -37.25
CA ALA A 592 43.36 115.38 -38.23
C ALA A 592 43.30 116.80 -37.63
N GLU A 593 42.73 116.94 -36.42
CA GLU A 593 42.69 118.20 -35.67
C GLU A 593 44.09 118.61 -35.20
N ARG A 594 44.92 117.65 -34.79
CA ARG A 594 46.35 117.86 -34.53
C ARG A 594 47.06 118.35 -35.79
N LYS A 595 46.85 117.73 -36.96
CA LYS A 595 47.41 118.23 -38.24
C LYS A 595 46.88 119.61 -38.61
N ARG A 596 45.63 119.93 -38.28
CA ARG A 596 45.05 121.27 -38.42
C ARG A 596 45.74 122.27 -37.48
N LEU A 597 45.98 121.89 -36.22
CA LEU A 597 46.68 122.68 -35.23
C LEU A 597 48.15 122.88 -35.60
N GLU A 598 48.85 121.85 -36.07
CA GLU A 598 50.21 121.93 -36.61
C GLU A 598 50.29 122.80 -37.86
N THR A 599 49.30 122.76 -38.76
CA THR A 599 49.26 123.66 -39.93
C THR A 599 48.87 125.10 -39.58
N THR A 600 48.00 125.34 -38.59
CA THR A 600 47.79 126.70 -38.06
C THR A 600 48.95 127.20 -37.20
N LEU A 601 49.71 126.31 -36.56
CA LEU A 601 50.96 126.66 -35.89
C LEU A 601 52.00 127.05 -36.93
N ILE A 602 52.13 126.30 -38.03
CA ILE A 602 53.02 126.67 -39.16
C ILE A 602 52.57 127.97 -39.82
N SER A 603 51.26 128.25 -39.97
CA SER A 603 50.81 129.55 -40.48
C SER A 603 51.08 130.67 -39.48
N ALA A 604 50.80 130.46 -38.19
CA ALA A 604 51.08 131.43 -37.13
C ALA A 604 52.58 131.71 -37.01
N THR A 605 53.45 130.70 -37.10
CA THR A 605 54.90 130.88 -37.20
C THR A 605 55.28 131.67 -38.44
N LYS A 606 54.66 131.42 -39.61
CA LYS A 606 54.87 132.23 -40.82
C LYS A 606 54.30 133.65 -40.76
N ASP A 607 53.34 133.91 -39.87
CA ASP A 607 52.83 135.24 -39.57
C ASP A 607 53.73 135.94 -38.53
N LEU A 608 54.36 135.18 -37.63
CA LEU A 608 55.35 135.64 -36.64
C LEU A 608 56.71 135.93 -37.29
N GLU A 609 57.13 135.11 -38.25
CA GLU A 609 58.26 135.35 -39.17
C GLU A 609 58.02 136.63 -39.97
N ARG A 610 56.82 136.82 -40.55
CA ARG A 610 56.47 138.09 -41.22
C ARG A 610 56.40 139.30 -40.27
N TYR A 611 56.02 139.09 -39.01
CA TYR A 611 56.11 140.13 -37.97
C TYR A 611 57.57 140.46 -37.60
N GLN A 612 58.47 139.48 -37.64
CA GLN A 612 59.90 139.64 -37.39
C GLN A 612 60.64 140.26 -38.57
N GLU A 613 60.30 139.90 -39.82
CA GLU A 613 60.79 140.55 -41.04
C GLU A 613 60.34 142.02 -41.14
N GLN A 614 59.15 142.36 -40.62
CA GLN A 614 58.72 143.77 -40.49
C GLN A 614 59.41 144.54 -39.35
N HIS A 615 60.15 143.85 -38.46
CA HIS A 615 60.83 144.45 -37.31
C HIS A 615 62.34 144.12 -37.22
N SER A 616 62.96 143.69 -38.31
CA SER A 616 64.40 143.40 -38.36
C SER A 616 65.24 144.65 -38.67
N VAL A 617 65.60 145.42 -37.62
CA VAL A 617 66.65 146.44 -37.69
C VAL A 617 67.78 146.07 -36.72
N SER A 618 69.01 146.11 -37.22
CA SER A 618 70.28 145.75 -36.58
C SER A 618 70.36 146.00 -35.06
N ASN A 619 70.65 144.95 -34.28
CA ASN A 619 71.11 145.09 -32.89
C ASN A 619 72.65 144.97 -32.80
N ALA A 620 73.35 145.88 -33.50
CA ALA A 620 74.80 146.07 -33.34
C ALA A 620 75.16 147.14 -32.29
N ASP A 621 74.18 147.94 -31.84
CA ASP A 621 74.41 149.15 -31.04
C ASP A 621 74.31 148.95 -29.51
N TRP A 622 73.83 147.81 -29.01
CA TRP A 622 73.71 147.59 -27.57
C TRP A 622 75.01 147.11 -26.89
N SER A 623 75.83 146.30 -27.57
CA SER A 623 77.08 145.76 -26.97
C SER A 623 78.14 146.85 -26.75
N THR A 624 78.28 147.80 -27.68
CA THR A 624 79.11 149.00 -27.51
C THR A 624 78.60 149.86 -26.35
N ARG A 625 77.29 150.00 -26.21
CA ARG A 625 76.67 150.82 -25.15
C ARG A 625 76.77 150.19 -23.77
N GLU A 626 76.77 148.85 -23.70
CA GLU A 626 77.03 148.09 -22.47
C GLU A 626 78.51 148.21 -22.04
N ALA A 627 79.46 148.17 -22.98
CA ALA A 627 80.88 148.43 -22.69
C ALA A 627 81.14 149.88 -22.24
N GLU A 628 80.47 150.85 -22.86
CA GLU A 628 80.55 152.28 -22.50
C GLU A 628 79.92 152.54 -21.11
N LEU A 629 78.77 151.93 -20.81
CA LEU A 629 78.14 152.02 -19.49
C LEU A 629 78.98 151.37 -18.38
N ASN A 630 79.64 150.23 -18.63
CA ASN A 630 80.52 149.60 -17.64
C ASN A 630 81.77 150.45 -17.36
N ASN A 631 82.41 151.04 -18.37
CA ASN A 631 83.47 152.04 -18.16
C ASN A 631 82.96 153.26 -17.37
N ARG A 632 81.73 153.70 -17.64
CA ARG A 632 81.09 154.80 -16.91
C ARG A 632 80.80 154.45 -15.46
N ILE A 633 80.50 153.18 -15.16
CA ILE A 633 80.32 152.67 -13.79
C ILE A 633 81.66 152.67 -13.04
N GLU A 634 82.75 152.14 -13.63
CA GLU A 634 84.08 152.21 -12.98
C GLU A 634 84.55 153.66 -12.75
N GLU A 635 84.30 154.56 -13.71
CA GLU A 635 84.60 156.00 -13.56
C GLU A 635 83.76 156.65 -12.46
N LEU A 636 82.47 156.29 -12.36
CA LEU A 636 81.57 156.76 -11.29
C LEU A 636 81.92 156.16 -9.93
N GLU A 637 82.40 154.92 -9.83
CA GLU A 637 82.90 154.36 -8.57
C GLU A 637 84.19 155.04 -8.12
N ARG A 638 85.08 155.39 -9.07
CA ARG A 638 86.29 156.18 -8.78
C ARG A 638 85.93 157.57 -8.25
N LEU A 639 84.97 158.25 -8.88
CA LEU A 639 84.45 159.54 -8.42
C LEU A 639 83.66 159.43 -7.12
N CYS A 640 82.91 158.35 -6.89
CA CYS A 640 82.18 158.12 -5.63
C CYS A 640 83.14 157.91 -4.45
N ASN A 641 84.26 157.23 -4.66
CA ASN A 641 85.30 157.07 -3.64
C ASN A 641 86.07 158.38 -3.38
N GLN A 642 86.32 159.19 -4.42
CA GLN A 642 86.88 160.54 -4.26
C GLN A 642 85.90 161.49 -3.53
N SER A 643 84.60 161.38 -3.83
CA SER A 643 83.52 162.07 -3.11
C SER A 643 83.43 161.64 -1.65
N LYS A 644 83.60 160.34 -1.32
CA LYS A 644 83.67 159.85 0.07
C LYS A 644 84.80 160.48 0.87
N GLN A 645 85.97 160.69 0.26
CA GLN A 645 87.10 161.37 0.91
C GLN A 645 86.82 162.86 1.14
N GLN A 646 86.20 163.55 0.18
CA GLN A 646 85.74 164.93 0.36
C GLN A 646 84.59 165.03 1.40
N GLU A 647 83.70 164.05 1.46
CA GLU A 647 82.63 163.98 2.46
C GLU A 647 83.19 163.76 3.88
N GLN A 648 84.26 162.96 4.04
CA GLN A 648 84.95 162.83 5.33
C GLN A 648 85.66 164.12 5.75
N ALA A 649 86.23 164.88 4.82
CA ALA A 649 86.77 166.21 5.09
C ALA A 649 85.66 167.21 5.49
N LEU A 650 84.55 167.26 4.75
CA LEU A 650 83.39 168.09 5.11
C LEU A 650 82.78 167.68 6.46
N LYS A 651 82.78 166.40 6.81
CA LYS A 651 82.34 165.89 8.13
C LYS A 651 83.31 166.18 9.29
N SER A 652 84.49 166.77 9.05
CA SER A 652 85.30 167.39 10.10
C SER A 652 85.04 168.91 10.17
N THR A 653 84.93 169.61 9.04
CA THR A 653 84.58 171.04 8.97
C THR A 653 83.20 171.33 9.59
N ILE A 654 82.18 170.53 9.25
CA ILE A 654 80.81 170.65 9.78
C ILE A 654 80.78 170.40 11.29
N ARG A 655 81.71 169.60 11.83
CA ARG A 655 81.81 169.34 13.29
C ARG A 655 82.23 170.60 14.04
N SER A 656 83.25 171.30 13.53
CA SER A 656 83.69 172.60 14.04
C SER A 656 82.60 173.69 13.88
N GLN A 657 81.79 173.63 12.81
CA GLN A 657 80.67 174.55 12.62
C GLN A 657 79.45 174.25 13.52
N LEU A 658 79.26 173.01 13.99
CA LEU A 658 78.23 172.68 14.97
C LEU A 658 78.54 173.28 16.35
N GLU A 659 79.80 173.20 16.79
CA GLU A 659 80.25 173.76 18.08
C GLU A 659 80.03 175.28 18.14
N SER A 660 80.21 175.98 17.01
CA SER A 660 79.88 177.41 16.86
C SER A 660 78.37 177.69 16.98
N ASN A 661 77.52 176.85 16.38
CA ASN A 661 76.06 177.02 16.43
C ASN A 661 75.47 176.80 17.83
N THR A 662 76.06 175.92 18.65
CA THR A 662 75.64 175.72 20.05
C THR A 662 75.63 177.06 20.83
N CYS A 663 76.63 177.91 20.60
CA CYS A 663 76.74 179.24 21.22
C CYS A 663 75.63 180.23 20.77
N LEU A 664 75.12 180.09 19.54
CA LEU A 664 74.03 180.93 19.01
C LEU A 664 72.62 180.48 19.47
N VAL A 665 72.45 179.21 19.83
CA VAL A 665 71.18 178.66 20.31
C VAL A 665 70.85 179.15 21.73
N GLU A 666 71.84 179.25 22.63
CA GLU A 666 71.63 179.82 23.96
C GLU A 666 71.20 181.30 23.89
N LYS A 667 71.83 182.07 23.02
CA LYS A 667 71.50 183.49 22.77
C LYS A 667 70.05 183.66 22.25
N ASN A 668 69.55 182.71 21.47
CA ASN A 668 68.16 182.69 21.01
C ASN A 668 67.14 182.30 22.09
N LYS A 669 67.50 181.46 23.08
CA LYS A 669 66.61 181.17 24.22
C LYS A 669 66.32 182.42 25.05
N ALA A 670 67.32 183.29 25.26
CA ALA A 670 67.14 184.55 25.98
C ALA A 670 66.11 185.48 25.30
N MET A 671 66.12 185.58 23.97
CA MET A 671 65.17 186.41 23.23
C MET A 671 63.72 185.88 23.24
N LYS A 672 63.52 184.55 23.35
CA LYS A 672 62.16 183.98 23.46
C LYS A 672 61.47 184.29 24.79
N ALA A 673 62.21 184.59 25.86
CA ALA A 673 61.62 184.97 27.14
C ALA A 673 60.90 186.33 27.08
N ASP A 674 61.51 187.33 26.41
CA ASP A 674 60.95 188.69 26.28
C ASP A 674 59.71 188.77 25.38
N ALA A 675 59.60 187.87 24.39
CA ALA A 675 58.49 187.86 23.43
C ALA A 675 57.18 187.28 23.98
N VAL A 676 57.23 186.44 25.02
CA VAL A 676 56.04 185.78 25.59
C VAL A 676 55.31 186.70 26.58
N ASP A 677 56.04 187.36 27.48
CA ASP A 677 55.51 188.34 28.44
C ASP A 677 54.70 189.47 27.78
N LYS A 678 55.07 189.84 26.54
CA LYS A 678 54.40 190.89 25.75
C LYS A 678 53.12 190.42 25.06
N ARG A 679 52.89 189.12 24.87
CA ARG A 679 51.65 188.60 24.23
C ARG A 679 50.53 188.35 25.24
N GLU A 680 50.83 187.84 26.42
CA GLU A 680 49.81 187.59 27.45
C GLU A 680 49.23 188.87 28.08
N LYS A 681 49.95 189.99 27.96
CA LYS A 681 49.42 191.32 28.34
C LYS A 681 48.39 191.86 27.35
N THR A 682 48.41 191.41 26.09
CA THR A 682 47.42 191.81 25.06
C THR A 682 46.12 191.02 25.20
N THR A 683 46.20 189.70 25.37
CA THR A 683 45.00 188.83 25.46
C THR A 683 44.13 189.08 26.71
N ARG A 684 44.68 189.76 27.73
CA ARG A 684 43.94 190.25 28.91
C ARG A 684 43.00 191.44 28.63
N LEU A 685 43.08 192.09 27.46
CA LEU A 685 42.33 193.32 27.16
C LEU A 685 41.17 193.13 26.16
N GLU A 686 41.18 192.09 25.34
CA GLU A 686 40.14 191.86 24.31
C GLU A 686 38.92 191.08 24.88
N THR A 687 39.15 190.28 25.91
CA THR A 687 38.14 189.41 26.55
C THR A 687 37.26 190.13 27.58
N THR A 688 37.67 191.31 28.05
CA THR A 688 36.87 192.18 28.93
C THR A 688 35.85 193.04 28.17
N ILE A 689 36.13 193.34 26.90
CA ILE A 689 35.27 194.17 26.04
C ILE A 689 34.07 193.37 25.53
N THR A 690 34.35 192.25 24.85
CA THR A 690 33.37 191.47 24.06
C THR A 690 32.21 190.83 24.84
N ARG A 691 32.26 190.77 26.19
CA ARG A 691 31.15 190.26 27.02
C ARG A 691 30.40 191.30 27.84
N LEU A 692 30.81 192.57 27.82
CA LEU A 692 29.95 193.67 28.28
C LEU A 692 28.85 193.94 27.25
N GLU A 693 29.23 193.95 25.97
CA GLU A 693 28.34 194.14 24.81
C GLU A 693 27.22 193.08 24.77
N SER A 694 27.57 191.81 25.01
CA SER A 694 26.64 190.67 24.92
C SER A 694 25.48 190.67 25.93
N LYS A 695 25.52 191.49 27.00
CA LYS A 695 24.41 191.58 27.97
C LYS A 695 23.64 192.90 27.93
N VAL A 696 24.17 193.96 27.32
CA VAL A 696 23.40 195.18 27.01
C VAL A 696 22.27 194.85 26.02
N ALA A 697 22.59 194.08 24.98
CA ALA A 697 21.64 193.63 23.95
C ALA A 697 20.45 192.77 24.48
N LEU A 698 20.51 192.31 25.74
CA LEU A 698 19.44 191.54 26.37
C LEU A 698 18.39 192.41 27.11
N LEU A 699 18.67 193.70 27.34
CA LEU A 699 17.73 194.64 27.95
C LEU A 699 16.96 195.47 26.89
N GLU A 700 17.59 195.76 25.76
CA GLU A 700 17.03 196.65 24.73
C GLU A 700 15.88 196.05 23.90
N LYS A 701 15.59 194.75 24.07
CA LYS A 701 14.41 194.11 23.47
C LYS A 701 13.15 194.19 24.35
N GLU A 702 13.27 194.53 25.64
CA GLU A 702 12.15 194.48 26.59
C GLU A 702 11.48 195.82 26.89
N ARG A 703 11.91 196.90 26.22
CA ARG A 703 11.07 198.03 25.76
C ARG A 703 11.86 198.87 24.75
N GLY A 704 11.24 199.53 23.78
CA GLY A 704 9.85 199.98 23.77
C GLY A 704 9.67 201.39 24.34
N THR A 705 10.70 202.25 24.30
CA THR A 705 10.59 203.73 24.25
C THR A 705 11.92 204.43 23.85
N LEU A 706 11.98 204.96 22.61
CA LEU A 706 12.59 206.24 22.18
C LEU A 706 14.15 206.50 22.09
N LEU A 707 14.58 206.81 20.84
CA LEU A 707 15.58 207.85 20.38
C LEU A 707 17.12 207.54 20.25
N PRO A 708 17.92 208.29 19.39
CA PRO A 708 19.13 207.75 18.69
C PRO A 708 20.42 208.65 18.49
N LYS A 709 21.47 208.10 17.80
CA LYS A 709 22.56 208.69 16.91
C LYS A 709 24.05 208.97 17.38
N MET A 710 25.03 208.53 16.54
CA MET A 710 26.38 209.14 16.14
C MET A 710 27.57 209.25 17.15
N SER A 711 28.88 209.53 16.86
CA SER A 711 29.92 209.39 15.75
C SER A 711 31.28 210.05 16.20
N GLY A 712 32.55 209.92 15.68
CA GLY A 712 33.28 209.18 14.62
C GLY A 712 34.71 209.76 14.28
N ASN A 713 35.61 209.04 13.54
CA ASN A 713 36.94 209.43 12.92
C ASN A 713 38.26 209.65 13.75
N GLY A 714 39.48 209.48 13.14
CA GLY A 714 40.85 209.72 13.72
C GLY A 714 42.07 209.55 12.74
N VAL A 715 43.31 210.08 13.02
CA VAL A 715 44.40 210.33 11.99
C VAL A 715 45.93 210.34 12.42
N ARG A 716 46.79 209.45 11.83
CA ARG A 716 48.23 209.56 11.31
C ARG A 716 49.48 209.98 12.18
N TRP A 717 50.74 209.65 11.75
CA TRP A 717 51.94 210.54 11.50
C TRP A 717 53.28 209.83 11.05
N THR A 718 54.51 210.39 11.25
CA THR A 718 55.81 210.15 10.48
C THR A 718 57.11 210.37 11.30
N GLY A 719 58.40 210.12 10.89
CA GLY A 719 59.05 209.46 9.72
C GLY A 719 60.49 209.99 9.31
N TYR A 720 61.31 209.17 8.60
CA TYR A 720 62.53 209.45 7.74
C TYR A 720 64.02 209.63 8.25
N ARG A 721 64.98 209.06 7.45
CA ARG A 721 66.43 209.44 7.15
C ARG A 721 67.57 209.11 8.19
N PRO A 722 68.90 209.15 7.86
CA PRO A 722 69.62 208.34 6.83
C PRO A 722 71.13 207.92 7.12
N ILE A 723 71.73 207.12 6.20
CA ILE A 723 73.12 207.21 5.64
C ILE A 723 74.37 206.45 6.23
N LEU A 724 75.12 205.83 5.29
CA LEU A 724 76.54 205.35 5.21
C LEU A 724 77.11 204.15 6.02
N LEU A 725 77.88 203.32 5.27
CA LEU A 725 79.02 202.40 5.59
C LEU A 725 78.97 201.62 6.92
N ASN A 726 79.06 200.29 6.94
CA ASN A 726 79.83 199.38 6.07
C ASN A 726 79.16 198.01 5.94
#